data_AF-A0A5J5EUB4-F1
#
_entry.id   AF-A0A5J5EUB4-F1
#
_cell.length_a   1.000
_cell.length_b   1.000
_cell.length_c   1.000
_cell.angle_alpha   90.00
_cell.angle_beta   90.00
_cell.angle_gamma   90.00
#
_symmetry.space_group_name_H-M   'P 1'
#
loop_
_entity.id
_entity.type
_entity.pdbx_description
1 polymer ?
#
loop_
_entity_poly.entity_id
_entity_poly.type
_entity_poly.pdbx_seq_one_letter_code
_entity_poly.pdbx_strand_id
1 'polypeptide(L)'
;MVNLNSRRNASSPRYLAHRHAKRLLAGQLSTRSSSEPDPLKPGEEQLYSFYLPSLSGGPHVIKTVQNVKVGYDTLTLTASQEFNVVAPQFSLPEGSIHSVYPPQGHGDVVETLPHVVFKDPHLPWERVASQIKEDDRDRNRVPWLAVLVFTQEELRVADQSIWAATSLKKPVEQTTTLSVNLTLEDLGKVKCATPVKSRDAGTKADFVFVQSALFNALVTDYALPTGQTQEKCNVSRYKWLAHVRNINTTGMADSGIDDEFGVFSVIVSHRVGPLDITQPTPVVVHLVSIEGIESLPFPIPQGLVGLCSLASWSYTCLPPSSLNIPDAFQHLGATLDVLRPENKILQRLLEPSQPPEAKRIAARLNDGYTLTKYRTQTGEMSAALFRGPLAPTIVAHDWKPLSHFGTDLQVMDKELGIMDITYSVAWQLGKTLALADQTFTSALGRIRTMIYKSTMQSVKAAILGKVGGFRTREETIRGLAKSIGNLNNLSTQGLVQGPVARWAVREAESLDLAFDSDLVEPQFHRNAQPVARALASSPDGGMYNELNTHSNSDWKVVFQWVLDRMYLVGVPAHYLIPDPSHLPRESLRFFHIDANWTEALIDGALSVANLVDKDDDKIRTRIKDAINDYLKAPLAGLQYCPQVPTHGFLMRSELCTKFPDLIVEAPVSGTGFHGAPILRQENLDESVLLALFDRVPGSEDFDTLILRQPPHQQSFAACEKLDMTHIETAYKRIYTIPNPSATGNERKRPIAQGDYNRDDPRANFAWGDNNEIRTLRLPGWIQDVYKTLSDKMPAGEFVDDKASSALAGIQLNNPMYFLEIRLTHLDPVSRLGDSGPRSFMMLEPRFKRVAKTKPMGLPRRGIDISEFTGVLPAPGDRRRIDADNTVSNQQPPPTSRALTFFAMPATPSDPAGSPNFQYRVYGFGSTAVPMYPRLPQDLIFSIILKDGTGDQFELTEISIEVRMGETSARRKNLTLAYRGPGATMLSNLRFNVIPTNGPDNTLVLRLLPRSTDGYVRVSLLKEMSFVLNGVIVNDYPENVGVQTTVLEKYHRSQDLEWRFDINLVKPT
;
A
#
# COMPACT_ATOMS: atom_id res chain seq x y z
N MET A 1 13.11 -10.14 15.31
CA MET A 1 12.69 -8.77 14.99
C MET A 1 13.04 -8.51 13.54
N VAL A 2 12.09 -8.79 12.64
CA VAL A 2 12.22 -8.63 11.18
C VAL A 2 11.09 -7.68 10.77
N ASN A 3 11.44 -6.67 9.99
CA ASN A 3 10.55 -5.61 9.48
C ASN A 3 9.20 -6.14 9.00
N LEU A 4 8.12 -5.63 9.58
CA LEU A 4 6.71 -5.87 9.22
C LEU A 4 6.26 -5.18 7.93
N ASN A 5 7.18 -4.66 7.12
CA ASN A 5 6.86 -4.09 5.81
C ASN A 5 6.90 -5.17 4.73
N SER A 6 5.97 -6.13 4.78
CA SER A 6 5.65 -6.89 3.58
C SER A 6 5.03 -5.92 2.58
N ARG A 7 5.79 -5.65 1.51
CA ARG A 7 5.44 -4.74 0.43
C ARG A 7 4.09 -5.17 -0.17
N ARG A 8 3.02 -4.46 0.22
CA ARG A 8 1.81 -4.31 -0.59
C ARG A 8 2.24 -3.96 -2.02
N ASN A 9 1.53 -4.43 -3.04
CA ASN A 9 1.74 -3.97 -4.43
C ASN A 9 1.68 -2.45 -4.42
N ALA A 10 2.85 -1.80 -4.45
CA ALA A 10 2.96 -0.38 -4.10
C ALA A 10 2.24 0.43 -5.17
N SER A 11 1.08 0.97 -4.81
CA SER A 11 0.49 2.08 -5.52
C SER A 11 1.54 3.18 -5.67
N SER A 12 1.47 3.95 -6.76
CA SER A 12 2.38 5.08 -6.96
C SER A 12 2.35 5.98 -5.72
N PRO A 13 3.49 6.42 -5.17
CA PRO A 13 3.52 7.38 -4.04
C PRO A 13 2.74 8.67 -4.29
N ARG A 14 2.39 8.94 -5.55
CA ARG A 14 1.63 10.10 -6.04
C ARG A 14 0.17 9.74 -6.38
N TYR A 15 -0.34 8.64 -5.81
CA TYR A 15 -1.66 8.10 -6.11
C TYR A 15 -2.79 9.12 -5.93
N LEU A 16 -2.72 10.01 -4.93
CA LEU A 16 -3.75 11.03 -4.69
C LEU A 16 -3.90 11.98 -5.88
N ALA A 17 -2.79 12.49 -6.41
CA ALA A 17 -2.79 13.37 -7.58
C ALA A 17 -3.25 12.63 -8.85
N HIS A 18 -2.78 11.41 -9.08
CA HIS A 18 -3.19 10.60 -10.23
C HIS A 18 -4.67 10.21 -10.17
N ARG A 19 -5.18 9.87 -8.99
CA ARG A 19 -6.58 9.53 -8.77
C ARG A 19 -7.48 10.72 -9.05
N HIS A 20 -7.11 11.91 -8.55
CA HIS A 20 -7.83 13.14 -8.83
C HIS A 20 -7.90 13.42 -10.34
N ALA A 21 -6.75 13.33 -11.03
CA ALA A 21 -6.67 13.49 -12.48
C ALA A 21 -7.54 12.47 -13.24
N LYS A 22 -7.46 11.18 -12.87
CA LYS A 22 -8.29 10.12 -13.46
C LYS A 22 -9.78 10.36 -13.25
N ARG A 23 -10.19 10.85 -12.07
CA ARG A 23 -11.59 11.17 -11.76
C ARG A 23 -12.11 12.28 -12.66
N LEU A 24 -11.35 13.35 -12.86
CA LEU A 24 -11.72 14.45 -13.75
C LEU A 24 -11.82 13.99 -15.22
N LEU A 25 -10.92 13.10 -15.67
CA LEU A 25 -10.96 12.53 -17.01
C LEU A 25 -12.14 11.54 -17.19
N ALA A 26 -12.42 10.70 -16.19
CA ALA A 26 -13.52 9.73 -16.23
C ALA A 26 -14.91 10.37 -16.09
N GLY A 27 -15.01 11.47 -15.33
CA GLY A 27 -16.24 12.26 -15.20
C GLY A 27 -16.74 12.84 -16.53
N GLN A 28 -15.89 12.90 -17.57
CA GLN A 28 -16.26 13.33 -18.92
C GLN A 28 -16.84 12.19 -19.79
N LEU A 29 -16.84 10.93 -19.32
CA LEU A 29 -17.13 9.72 -20.11
C LEU A 29 -18.28 8.84 -19.54
N SER A 30 -19.07 9.29 -18.56
CA SER A 30 -19.90 8.39 -17.76
C SER A 30 -21.12 7.76 -18.47
N THR A 31 -20.98 6.48 -18.85
CA THR A 31 -22.07 5.49 -18.78
C THR A 31 -21.79 4.56 -17.61
N ARG A 32 -22.38 4.82 -16.43
CA ARG A 32 -22.33 3.89 -15.29
C ARG A 32 -23.48 2.89 -15.37
N SER A 33 -23.20 1.62 -15.06
CA SER A 33 -24.19 0.54 -14.98
C SER A 33 -25.04 0.67 -13.71
N SER A 34 -26.35 0.43 -13.83
CA SER A 34 -27.37 0.60 -12.79
C SER A 34 -27.34 -0.39 -11.62
N SER A 35 -26.26 -1.16 -11.45
CA SER A 35 -26.15 -2.24 -10.46
C SER A 35 -25.19 -1.95 -9.30
N GLU A 36 -24.55 -0.78 -9.29
CA GLU A 36 -23.68 -0.36 -8.18
C GLU A 36 -24.46 0.52 -7.19
N PRO A 37 -24.32 0.33 -5.87
CA PRO A 37 -24.93 1.20 -4.87
C PRO A 37 -24.46 2.65 -5.06
N ASP A 38 -25.33 3.60 -4.74
CA ASP A 38 -25.01 5.03 -4.87
C ASP A 38 -23.69 5.35 -4.14
N PRO A 39 -22.73 6.02 -4.79
CA PRO A 39 -21.44 6.33 -4.17
C PRO A 39 -21.64 7.26 -2.97
N LEU A 40 -21.18 6.81 -1.79
CA LEU A 40 -21.16 7.61 -0.57
C LEU A 40 -20.34 8.89 -0.79
N LYS A 41 -20.88 10.04 -0.38
CA LYS A 41 -20.11 11.29 -0.40
C LYS A 41 -19.04 11.29 0.70
N PRO A 42 -17.99 12.13 0.58
CA PRO A 42 -17.03 12.31 1.68
C PRO A 42 -17.75 12.66 2.99
N GLY A 43 -17.46 11.90 4.05
CA GLY A 43 -18.09 12.06 5.36
C GLY A 43 -19.41 11.29 5.57
N GLU A 44 -19.93 10.62 4.54
CA GLU A 44 -21.06 9.67 4.68
C GLU A 44 -20.54 8.26 5.02
N GLU A 45 -21.28 7.56 5.89
CA GLU A 45 -21.07 6.14 6.17
C GLU A 45 -22.40 5.39 6.13
N GLN A 46 -22.34 4.11 5.79
CA GLN A 46 -23.48 3.22 5.77
C GLN A 46 -23.15 1.96 6.57
N LEU A 47 -24.03 1.59 7.50
CA LEU A 47 -23.86 0.40 8.32
C LEU A 47 -24.79 -0.72 7.85
N TYR A 48 -24.25 -1.92 7.76
CA TYR A 48 -25.00 -3.15 7.55
C TYR A 48 -24.94 -4.01 8.81
N SER A 49 -26.03 -4.67 9.18
CA SER A 49 -26.04 -5.53 10.36
C SER A 49 -25.10 -6.73 10.22
N PHE A 50 -25.04 -7.33 9.03
CA PHE A 50 -24.16 -8.44 8.72
C PHE A 50 -23.90 -8.50 7.22
N TYR A 51 -22.85 -9.23 6.83
CA TYR A 51 -22.54 -9.50 5.43
C TYR A 51 -22.21 -10.98 5.24
N LEU A 52 -23.17 -11.73 4.69
CA LEU A 52 -23.04 -13.19 4.55
C LEU A 52 -22.31 -13.55 3.24
N PRO A 53 -21.32 -14.45 3.30
CA PRO A 53 -20.79 -15.04 2.07
C PRO A 53 -21.83 -15.93 1.41
N SER A 54 -21.76 -16.06 0.08
CA SER A 54 -22.70 -16.89 -0.69
C SER A 54 -22.67 -18.36 -0.27
N LEU A 55 -21.53 -18.83 0.26
CA LEU A 55 -21.35 -20.17 0.83
C LEU A 55 -20.59 -20.05 2.14
N SER A 56 -21.07 -20.71 3.19
CA SER A 56 -20.37 -20.80 4.47
C SER A 56 -19.20 -21.78 4.41
N GLY A 57 -18.22 -21.64 5.27
CA GLY A 57 -17.14 -22.60 5.45
C GLY A 57 -17.64 -23.94 5.99
N GLY A 58 -17.07 -25.02 5.48
CA GLY A 58 -17.41 -26.40 5.85
C GLY A 58 -17.85 -27.28 4.69
N PRO A 59 -18.23 -28.54 4.98
CA PRO A 59 -18.65 -29.50 3.97
C PRO A 59 -20.04 -29.16 3.41
N HIS A 60 -20.14 -29.12 2.09
CA HIS A 60 -21.37 -28.90 1.32
C HIS A 60 -21.63 -30.05 0.36
N VAL A 61 -22.90 -30.26 0.01
CA VAL A 61 -23.33 -31.30 -0.93
C VAL A 61 -24.15 -30.67 -2.05
N ILE A 62 -23.63 -30.71 -3.28
CA ILE A 62 -24.40 -30.34 -4.48
C ILE A 62 -25.29 -31.53 -4.82
N LYS A 63 -26.61 -31.32 -4.92
CA LYS A 63 -27.56 -32.32 -5.39
C LYS A 63 -28.16 -31.86 -6.71
N THR A 64 -28.00 -32.65 -7.77
CA THR A 64 -28.63 -32.40 -9.07
C THR A 64 -29.78 -33.39 -9.26
N VAL A 65 -30.93 -32.88 -9.66
CA VAL A 65 -32.13 -33.67 -9.95
C VAL A 65 -32.52 -33.40 -11.40
N GLN A 66 -32.49 -34.43 -12.25
CA GLN A 66 -32.91 -34.34 -13.65
C GLN A 66 -34.18 -35.16 -13.86
N ASN A 67 -35.25 -34.49 -14.27
CA ASN A 67 -36.50 -35.14 -14.64
C ASN A 67 -36.54 -35.37 -16.15
N VAL A 68 -36.45 -36.63 -16.60
CA VAL A 68 -36.55 -37.04 -18.00
C VAL A 68 -37.96 -37.56 -18.26
N LYS A 69 -38.71 -36.92 -19.16
CA LYS A 69 -40.05 -37.37 -19.56
C LYS A 69 -40.00 -38.12 -20.90
N VAL A 70 -40.59 -39.31 -20.94
CA VAL A 70 -40.82 -40.07 -22.18
C VAL A 70 -42.29 -40.50 -22.19
N GLY A 71 -43.10 -39.85 -23.02
CA GLY A 71 -44.56 -40.08 -23.03
C GLY A 71 -45.24 -39.58 -21.75
N TYR A 72 -46.01 -40.46 -21.08
CA TYR A 72 -46.67 -40.17 -19.79
C TYR A 72 -45.78 -40.46 -18.57
N ASP A 73 -44.64 -41.13 -18.75
CA ASP A 73 -43.74 -41.51 -17.65
C ASP A 73 -42.64 -40.46 -17.44
N THR A 74 -42.39 -40.14 -16.17
CA THR A 74 -41.33 -39.22 -15.74
C THR A 74 -40.30 -40.00 -14.91
N LEU A 75 -39.06 -40.07 -15.39
CA LEU A 75 -37.93 -40.64 -14.67
C LEU A 75 -37.13 -39.52 -14.00
N THR A 76 -36.97 -39.59 -12.68
CA THR A 76 -36.16 -38.63 -11.91
C THR A 76 -34.80 -39.22 -11.58
N LEU A 77 -33.74 -38.68 -12.19
CA LEU A 77 -32.34 -39.02 -11.91
C LEU A 77 -31.80 -38.07 -10.85
N THR A 78 -31.09 -38.59 -9.85
CA THR A 78 -30.48 -37.78 -8.79
C THR A 78 -28.99 -38.09 -8.68
N ALA A 79 -28.14 -37.06 -8.65
CA ALA A 79 -26.70 -37.20 -8.39
C ALA A 79 -26.29 -36.23 -7.27
N SER A 80 -25.27 -36.61 -6.49
CA SER A 80 -24.75 -35.77 -5.41
C SER A 80 -23.22 -35.74 -5.40
N GLN A 81 -22.63 -34.56 -5.20
CA GLN A 81 -21.19 -34.37 -5.05
C GLN A 81 -20.90 -33.57 -3.78
N GLU A 82 -20.01 -34.09 -2.94
CA GLU A 82 -19.53 -33.39 -1.74
C GLU A 82 -18.32 -32.52 -2.08
N PHE A 83 -18.27 -31.31 -1.53
CA PHE A 83 -17.11 -30.42 -1.62
C PHE A 83 -16.97 -29.64 -0.31
N ASN A 84 -15.77 -29.16 0.01
CA ASN A 84 -15.49 -28.43 1.24
C ASN A 84 -15.12 -26.99 0.92
N VAL A 85 -15.82 -26.02 1.53
CA VAL A 85 -15.47 -24.60 1.45
C VAL A 85 -14.46 -24.30 2.55
N VAL A 86 -13.24 -23.95 2.14
CA VAL A 86 -12.15 -23.63 3.06
C VAL A 86 -12.34 -22.24 3.64
N ALA A 87 -12.49 -22.15 4.97
CA ALA A 87 -12.56 -20.90 5.73
C ALA A 87 -11.62 -20.98 6.95
N PRO A 88 -11.08 -19.86 7.45
CA PRO A 88 -10.25 -19.83 8.66
C PRO A 88 -11.00 -20.41 9.86
N GLN A 89 -10.32 -21.20 10.70
CA GLN A 89 -10.93 -21.83 11.87
C GLN A 89 -10.06 -21.74 13.14
N PHE A 90 -8.75 -21.99 13.02
CA PHE A 90 -7.81 -22.03 14.15
C PHE A 90 -6.71 -20.97 14.09
N SER A 91 -6.53 -20.32 12.94
CA SER A 91 -5.63 -19.19 12.73
C SER A 91 -6.20 -18.29 11.64
N LEU A 92 -5.91 -16.99 11.75
CA LEU A 92 -6.31 -16.03 10.74
C LEU A 92 -5.22 -15.86 9.67
N PRO A 93 -5.58 -15.63 8.40
CA PRO A 93 -4.61 -15.25 7.37
C PRO A 93 -3.88 -13.95 7.74
N GLU A 94 -2.61 -13.85 7.35
CA GLU A 94 -1.82 -12.63 7.55
C GLU A 94 -2.49 -11.42 6.88
N GLY A 95 -2.61 -10.31 7.61
CA GLY A 95 -3.20 -9.06 7.12
C GLY A 95 -4.74 -9.02 7.07
N SER A 96 -5.44 -10.00 7.66
CA SER A 96 -6.91 -10.00 7.77
C SER A 96 -7.46 -8.91 8.70
N ILE A 97 -6.74 -8.64 9.79
CA ILE A 97 -7.02 -7.56 10.74
C ILE A 97 -6.53 -6.25 10.12
N HIS A 98 -7.41 -5.26 10.07
CA HIS A 98 -7.10 -3.90 9.67
C HIS A 98 -6.52 -3.11 10.85
N SER A 99 -7.24 -3.09 11.97
CA SER A 99 -6.85 -2.38 13.20
C SER A 99 -7.51 -3.01 14.43
N VAL A 100 -6.88 -2.85 15.58
CA VAL A 100 -7.42 -3.23 16.89
C VAL A 100 -7.46 -2.01 17.80
N TYR A 101 -8.43 -1.99 18.71
CA TYR A 101 -8.58 -0.89 19.64
C TYR A 101 -8.95 -1.40 21.04
N PRO A 102 -8.35 -0.87 22.12
CA PRO A 102 -7.18 0.00 22.10
C PRO A 102 -5.95 -0.68 21.48
N PRO A 103 -5.03 0.06 20.85
CA PRO A 103 -3.81 -0.53 20.28
C PRO A 103 -2.92 -1.18 21.34
N GLN A 104 -2.06 -2.10 20.90
CA GLN A 104 -1.15 -2.80 21.81
C GLN A 104 -0.26 -1.81 22.58
N GLY A 105 -0.18 -1.98 23.90
CA GLY A 105 0.66 -1.18 24.80
C GLY A 105 0.11 0.21 25.17
N HIS A 106 -1.05 0.61 24.65
CA HIS A 106 -1.62 1.95 24.87
C HIS A 106 -2.61 1.98 26.02
N GLY A 107 -2.84 3.17 26.57
CA GLY A 107 -3.79 3.42 27.64
C GLY A 107 -5.15 3.88 27.14
N ASP A 108 -6.23 3.37 27.73
CA ASP A 108 -7.58 3.91 27.51
C ASP A 108 -8.45 3.82 28.76
N VAL A 109 -9.55 4.60 28.78
CA VAL A 109 -10.48 4.68 29.91
C VAL A 109 -11.25 3.39 30.13
N VAL A 110 -11.76 3.24 31.35
CA VAL A 110 -12.42 2.02 31.84
C VAL A 110 -13.68 1.67 31.03
N GLU A 111 -14.45 2.67 30.60
CA GLU A 111 -15.71 2.51 29.84
C GLU A 111 -15.52 1.91 28.45
N THR A 112 -14.28 1.90 27.95
CA THR A 112 -13.93 1.47 26.60
C THR A 112 -14.29 0.00 26.37
N LEU A 113 -14.93 -0.26 25.24
CA LEU A 113 -15.18 -1.61 24.72
C LEU A 113 -14.14 -1.94 23.65
N PRO A 114 -13.19 -2.85 23.94
CA PRO A 114 -12.22 -3.29 22.95
C PRO A 114 -12.88 -3.92 21.73
N HIS A 115 -12.32 -3.66 20.55
CA HIS A 115 -12.90 -4.13 19.30
C HIS A 115 -11.83 -4.39 18.23
N VAL A 116 -12.20 -5.15 17.20
CA VAL A 116 -11.36 -5.48 16.05
C VAL A 116 -12.07 -5.08 14.76
N VAL A 117 -11.33 -4.51 13.83
CA VAL A 117 -11.78 -4.17 12.47
C VAL A 117 -11.07 -5.09 11.49
N PHE A 118 -11.83 -5.77 10.63
CA PHE A 118 -11.31 -6.65 9.58
C PHE A 118 -11.44 -6.02 8.20
N LYS A 119 -10.51 -6.35 7.31
CA LYS A 119 -10.53 -5.93 5.90
C LYS A 119 -11.57 -6.70 5.09
N ASP A 120 -11.81 -7.96 5.44
CA ASP A 120 -12.84 -8.77 4.79
C ASP A 120 -14.17 -8.57 5.53
N PRO A 121 -15.21 -8.04 4.85
CA PRO A 121 -16.50 -7.84 5.49
C PRO A 121 -17.24 -9.15 5.80
N HIS A 122 -16.89 -10.27 5.15
CA HIS A 122 -17.59 -11.55 5.35
C HIS A 122 -17.02 -12.37 6.51
N LEU A 123 -15.75 -12.13 6.89
CA LEU A 123 -15.00 -12.97 7.81
C LEU A 123 -15.77 -13.35 9.10
N PRO A 124 -16.46 -12.43 9.80
CA PRO A 124 -17.20 -12.77 11.02
C PRO A 124 -18.35 -13.76 10.81
N TRP A 125 -18.86 -13.91 9.58
CA TRP A 125 -19.99 -14.77 9.23
C TRP A 125 -19.63 -15.88 8.24
N GLU A 126 -18.34 -16.13 8.00
CA GLU A 126 -17.90 -17.26 7.17
C GLU A 126 -18.28 -18.61 7.77
N ARG A 127 -18.36 -18.73 9.09
CA ARG A 127 -18.74 -19.98 9.78
C ARG A 127 -20.03 -19.80 10.58
N VAL A 128 -20.73 -20.92 10.78
CA VAL A 128 -21.97 -20.96 11.57
C VAL A 128 -21.64 -21.18 13.04
N ALA A 129 -22.06 -20.23 13.88
CA ALA A 129 -21.77 -20.26 15.32
C ALA A 129 -22.95 -20.74 16.18
N SER A 130 -24.17 -20.28 15.86
CA SER A 130 -25.39 -20.67 16.57
C SER A 130 -26.26 -21.59 15.72
N GLN A 131 -26.74 -22.66 16.34
CA GLN A 131 -27.73 -23.58 15.76
C GLN A 131 -29.15 -23.31 16.27
N ILE A 132 -29.30 -22.39 17.24
CA ILE A 132 -30.59 -21.99 17.79
C ILE A 132 -31.42 -21.33 16.67
N LYS A 133 -32.70 -21.70 16.57
CA LYS A 133 -33.66 -21.01 15.68
C LYS A 133 -33.90 -19.63 16.27
N GLU A 134 -33.55 -18.59 15.52
CA GLU A 134 -33.76 -17.21 15.94
C GLU A 134 -34.98 -16.63 15.20
N ASP A 135 -35.80 -15.84 15.88
CA ASP A 135 -37.01 -15.25 15.28
C ASP A 135 -36.71 -14.03 14.37
N ASP A 136 -35.47 -13.51 14.40
CA ASP A 136 -35.07 -12.28 13.70
C ASP A 136 -33.90 -12.49 12.73
N ARG A 137 -33.93 -13.64 12.07
CA ARG A 137 -32.84 -14.07 11.19
C ARG A 137 -32.62 -13.13 10.00
N ASP A 138 -33.58 -12.32 9.61
CA ASP A 138 -33.42 -11.47 8.43
C ASP A 138 -32.63 -10.19 8.75
N ARG A 139 -32.58 -9.78 10.02
CA ARG A 139 -31.90 -8.53 10.45
C ARG A 139 -30.64 -8.73 11.27
N ASN A 140 -30.52 -9.83 12.00
CA ASN A 140 -29.41 -10.09 12.90
C ASN A 140 -28.84 -11.50 12.70
N ARG A 141 -27.51 -11.63 12.79
CA ARG A 141 -26.77 -12.89 12.61
C ARG A 141 -25.63 -12.98 13.62
N VAL A 142 -25.58 -14.09 14.35
CA VAL A 142 -24.48 -14.39 15.29
C VAL A 142 -23.17 -14.63 14.51
N PRO A 143 -22.11 -13.84 14.75
CA PRO A 143 -20.79 -14.11 14.17
C PRO A 143 -20.16 -15.35 14.83
N TRP A 144 -19.19 -15.99 14.19
CA TRP A 144 -18.41 -17.08 14.83
C TRP A 144 -17.25 -16.61 15.69
N LEU A 145 -17.07 -15.30 15.76
CA LEU A 145 -16.01 -14.60 16.45
C LEU A 145 -16.59 -13.73 17.56
N ALA A 146 -15.90 -13.67 18.70
CA ALA A 146 -16.19 -12.75 19.79
C ALA A 146 -14.91 -12.13 20.34
N VAL A 147 -14.99 -10.87 20.77
CA VAL A 147 -13.88 -10.20 21.47
C VAL A 147 -14.19 -10.26 22.97
N LEU A 148 -13.24 -10.79 23.74
CA LEU A 148 -13.32 -10.91 25.20
C LEU A 148 -12.11 -10.26 25.85
N VAL A 149 -12.37 -9.59 26.97
CA VAL A 149 -11.40 -8.79 27.73
C VAL A 149 -11.15 -9.48 29.06
N PHE A 150 -9.91 -9.62 29.50
CA PHE A 150 -9.55 -10.32 30.73
C PHE A 150 -8.47 -9.60 31.52
N THR A 151 -8.53 -9.69 32.85
CA THR A 151 -7.38 -9.36 33.69
C THR A 151 -6.35 -10.51 33.66
N GLN A 152 -5.11 -10.23 34.02
CA GLN A 152 -4.07 -11.26 34.04
C GLN A 152 -4.41 -12.43 34.98
N GLU A 153 -5.08 -12.14 36.10
CA GLU A 153 -5.44 -13.14 37.12
C GLU A 153 -6.52 -14.12 36.62
N GLU A 154 -7.42 -13.67 35.73
CA GLU A 154 -8.48 -14.50 35.17
C GLU A 154 -7.98 -15.56 34.18
N LEU A 155 -6.82 -15.32 33.55
CA LEU A 155 -6.21 -16.21 32.56
C LEU A 155 -5.01 -17.00 33.09
N ARG A 156 -4.50 -16.64 34.26
CA ARG A 156 -3.30 -17.26 34.82
C ARG A 156 -3.60 -18.68 35.28
N VAL A 157 -2.93 -19.65 34.68
CA VAL A 157 -3.07 -21.06 35.05
C VAL A 157 -2.04 -21.40 36.13
N ALA A 158 -2.46 -21.40 37.39
CA ALA A 158 -1.59 -21.74 38.52
C ALA A 158 -1.30 -23.25 38.62
N ASP A 159 -2.28 -24.10 38.31
CA ASP A 159 -2.15 -25.55 38.42
C ASP A 159 -1.48 -26.16 37.18
N GLN A 160 -0.20 -26.52 37.30
CA GLN A 160 0.57 -27.17 36.24
C GLN A 160 0.18 -28.65 36.03
N SER A 161 -0.61 -29.25 36.92
CA SER A 161 -1.04 -30.65 36.81
C SER A 161 -1.96 -30.90 35.60
N ILE A 162 -2.62 -29.86 35.09
CA ILE A 162 -3.52 -29.95 33.92
C ILE A 162 -2.76 -30.32 32.64
N TRP A 163 -1.46 -30.03 32.59
CA TRP A 163 -0.57 -30.31 31.44
C TRP A 163 0.09 -31.69 31.53
N ALA A 164 -0.16 -32.47 32.59
CA ALA A 164 0.59 -33.68 32.89
C ALA A 164 0.60 -34.70 31.73
N ALA A 165 -0.52 -34.83 31.02
CA ALA A 165 -0.69 -35.77 29.90
C ALA A 165 -0.33 -35.19 28.52
N THR A 166 0.06 -33.92 28.43
CA THR A 166 0.39 -33.25 27.16
C THR A 166 1.85 -33.48 26.74
N SER A 167 2.14 -33.29 25.45
CA SER A 167 3.50 -33.41 24.88
C SER A 167 4.42 -32.19 25.13
N LEU A 168 3.94 -31.18 25.88
CA LEU A 168 4.63 -29.91 26.09
C LEU A 168 5.84 -30.03 27.04
N LYS A 169 6.82 -29.15 26.84
CA LYS A 169 7.96 -28.97 27.75
C LYS A 169 7.46 -28.36 29.07
N LYS A 170 7.78 -29.00 30.20
CA LYS A 170 7.35 -28.59 31.54
C LYS A 170 8.45 -27.83 32.29
N PRO A 171 8.12 -26.79 33.08
CA PRO A 171 6.79 -26.21 33.27
C PRO A 171 6.30 -25.51 31.99
N VAL A 172 4.98 -25.52 31.76
CA VAL A 172 4.39 -24.89 30.58
C VAL A 172 4.34 -23.39 30.82
N GLU A 173 5.08 -22.63 30.01
CA GLU A 173 5.09 -21.17 30.03
C GLU A 173 3.99 -20.63 29.13
N GLN A 174 3.13 -19.77 29.68
CA GLN A 174 2.14 -19.04 28.89
C GLN A 174 2.83 -17.90 28.11
N THR A 175 2.25 -17.49 26.97
CA THR A 175 2.75 -16.35 26.19
C THR A 175 2.58 -15.02 26.93
N THR A 176 3.07 -13.92 26.36
CA THR A 176 2.89 -12.56 26.91
C THR A 176 1.41 -12.17 27.07
N THR A 177 0.52 -12.73 26.24
CA THR A 177 -0.93 -12.57 26.34
C THR A 177 -1.60 -13.76 27.03
N LEU A 178 -0.86 -14.54 27.81
CA LEU A 178 -1.38 -15.65 28.62
C LEU A 178 -2.09 -16.78 27.83
N SER A 179 -1.86 -16.88 26.51
CA SER A 179 -2.30 -18.03 25.70
C SER A 179 -1.27 -19.16 25.74
N VAL A 180 -1.68 -20.37 25.36
CA VAL A 180 -0.80 -21.54 25.22
C VAL A 180 -0.96 -22.10 23.81
N ASN A 181 0.16 -22.26 23.09
CA ASN A 181 0.17 -22.88 21.77
C ASN A 181 0.10 -24.41 21.93
N LEU A 182 -0.98 -25.02 21.45
CA LEU A 182 -1.26 -26.45 21.60
C LEU A 182 -1.62 -27.08 20.25
N THR A 183 -1.32 -28.37 20.12
CA THR A 183 -1.93 -29.19 19.07
C THR A 183 -3.35 -29.58 19.49
N LEU A 184 -4.25 -29.82 18.51
CA LEU A 184 -5.60 -30.32 18.81
C LEU A 184 -5.58 -31.68 19.53
N GLU A 185 -4.56 -32.50 19.31
CA GLU A 185 -4.36 -33.75 20.04
C GLU A 185 -4.02 -33.52 21.52
N ASP A 186 -3.11 -32.58 21.81
CA ASP A 186 -2.75 -32.24 23.18
C ASP A 186 -3.90 -31.55 23.91
N LEU A 187 -4.71 -30.73 23.24
CA LEU A 187 -5.90 -30.12 23.82
C LEU A 187 -6.86 -31.19 24.38
N GLY A 188 -7.06 -32.30 23.66
CA GLY A 188 -7.88 -33.42 24.12
C GLY A 188 -7.32 -34.15 25.36
N LYS A 189 -6.05 -33.93 25.71
CA LYS A 189 -5.38 -34.48 26.89
C LYS A 189 -5.37 -33.51 28.08
N VAL A 190 -5.71 -32.23 27.86
CA VAL A 190 -5.82 -31.24 28.93
C VAL A 190 -7.10 -31.49 29.73
N LYS A 191 -7.02 -31.38 31.06
CA LYS A 191 -8.19 -31.47 31.95
C LYS A 191 -9.03 -30.19 31.89
N CYS A 192 -9.72 -29.95 30.78
CA CYS A 192 -10.63 -28.81 30.60
C CYS A 192 -11.86 -29.18 29.77
N ALA A 193 -12.92 -28.37 29.87
CA ALA A 193 -14.02 -28.41 28.91
C ALA A 193 -13.64 -27.59 27.67
N THR A 194 -13.92 -28.07 26.46
CA THR A 194 -13.62 -27.32 25.23
C THR A 194 -14.67 -27.60 24.14
N PRO A 195 -15.11 -26.58 23.36
CA PRO A 195 -16.02 -26.79 22.25
C PRO A 195 -15.33 -27.39 21.01
N VAL A 196 -14.00 -27.40 20.96
CA VAL A 196 -13.20 -27.85 19.82
C VAL A 196 -13.13 -29.38 19.78
N LYS A 197 -13.50 -29.98 18.65
CA LYS A 197 -13.48 -31.44 18.44
C LYS A 197 -12.26 -31.84 17.60
N SER A 198 -11.56 -32.90 18.01
CA SER A 198 -10.33 -33.42 17.39
C SER A 198 -10.61 -34.14 16.05
N ARG A 199 -10.85 -33.39 14.97
CA ARG A 199 -10.92 -33.96 13.60
C ARG A 199 -9.57 -33.92 12.88
N ASP A 200 -8.73 -32.91 13.17
CA ASP A 200 -7.44 -32.68 12.51
C ASP A 200 -6.28 -32.64 13.54
N ALA A 201 -5.84 -33.82 14.02
CA ALA A 201 -4.92 -33.96 15.16
C ALA A 201 -3.59 -33.17 15.05
N GLY A 202 -3.10 -32.91 13.82
CA GLY A 202 -1.84 -32.21 13.58
C GLY A 202 -1.89 -30.68 13.62
N THR A 203 -3.08 -30.07 13.70
CA THR A 203 -3.22 -28.61 13.64
C THR A 203 -2.81 -27.96 14.96
N LYS A 204 -1.98 -26.91 14.87
CA LYS A 204 -1.60 -26.07 16.03
C LYS A 204 -2.48 -24.84 16.11
N ALA A 205 -2.87 -24.47 17.33
CA ALA A 205 -3.64 -23.26 17.60
C ALA A 205 -3.30 -22.71 18.99
N ASP A 206 -3.63 -21.44 19.20
CA ASP A 206 -3.49 -20.81 20.52
C ASP A 206 -4.79 -20.97 21.31
N PHE A 207 -4.65 -21.35 22.58
CA PHE A 207 -5.78 -21.55 23.48
C PHE A 207 -5.66 -20.68 24.72
N VAL A 208 -6.81 -20.17 25.16
CA VAL A 208 -6.97 -19.45 26.42
C VAL A 208 -7.84 -20.27 27.36
N PHE A 209 -7.47 -20.32 28.65
CA PHE A 209 -8.14 -21.13 29.66
C PHE A 209 -8.85 -20.21 30.64
N VAL A 210 -10.18 -20.25 30.64
CA VAL A 210 -11.04 -19.38 31.44
C VAL A 210 -11.67 -20.19 32.58
N GLN A 211 -11.83 -19.60 33.76
CA GLN A 211 -12.53 -20.24 34.88
C GLN A 211 -14.01 -20.49 34.55
N SER A 212 -14.56 -21.63 34.97
CA SER A 212 -15.95 -21.99 34.64
C SER A 212 -17.00 -21.02 35.19
N ALA A 213 -16.75 -20.37 36.34
CA ALA A 213 -17.65 -19.34 36.88
C ALA A 213 -17.81 -18.15 35.93
N LEU A 214 -16.69 -17.60 35.45
CA LEU A 214 -16.68 -16.51 34.48
C LEU A 214 -17.25 -16.96 33.13
N PHE A 215 -16.85 -18.14 32.64
CA PHE A 215 -17.37 -18.67 31.37
C PHE A 215 -18.90 -18.83 31.40
N ASN A 216 -19.45 -19.39 32.49
CA ASN A 216 -20.90 -19.53 32.65
C ASN A 216 -21.59 -18.16 32.56
N ALA A 217 -21.08 -17.13 33.24
CA ALA A 217 -21.64 -15.78 33.16
C ALA A 217 -21.64 -15.19 31.72
N LEU A 218 -20.61 -15.48 30.93
CA LEU A 218 -20.49 -15.02 29.54
C LEU A 218 -21.50 -15.68 28.59
N VAL A 219 -22.02 -16.86 28.92
CA VAL A 219 -22.98 -17.64 28.10
C VAL A 219 -24.36 -17.79 28.75
N THR A 220 -24.60 -17.13 29.90
CA THR A 220 -25.91 -17.07 30.56
C THR A 220 -26.90 -16.25 29.74
N ASP A 221 -28.13 -16.70 29.61
CA ASP A 221 -29.21 -15.93 29.01
C ASP A 221 -29.86 -14.99 30.04
N TYR A 222 -29.55 -13.68 29.94
CA TYR A 222 -30.14 -12.66 30.80
C TYR A 222 -31.57 -12.25 30.38
N ALA A 223 -32.10 -12.78 29.28
CA ALA A 223 -33.47 -12.50 28.85
C ALA A 223 -34.50 -13.43 29.53
N LEU A 224 -34.05 -14.52 30.15
CA LEU A 224 -34.95 -15.49 30.77
C LEU A 224 -35.71 -14.86 31.95
N PRO A 225 -37.04 -15.01 32.02
CA PRO A 225 -37.82 -14.56 33.17
C PRO A 225 -37.33 -15.20 34.46
N THR A 226 -37.37 -14.44 35.56
CA THR A 226 -36.96 -14.88 36.89
C THR A 226 -37.70 -16.17 37.28
N GLY A 227 -36.95 -17.29 37.40
CA GLY A 227 -37.50 -18.60 37.76
C GLY A 227 -37.43 -19.68 36.67
N GLN A 228 -37.04 -19.33 35.43
CA GLN A 228 -36.72 -20.34 34.39
C GLN A 228 -35.22 -20.68 34.40
N THR A 229 -34.90 -21.97 34.33
CA THR A 229 -33.52 -22.47 34.29
C THR A 229 -33.07 -22.71 32.85
N GLN A 230 -31.93 -22.14 32.48
CA GLN A 230 -31.29 -22.35 31.18
C GLN A 230 -30.72 -23.77 31.06
N GLU A 231 -31.00 -24.46 29.95
CA GLU A 231 -30.54 -25.84 29.71
C GLU A 231 -29.25 -25.95 28.88
N LYS A 232 -28.97 -24.95 28.01
CA LYS A 232 -27.83 -24.95 27.08
C LYS A 232 -27.12 -23.61 27.08
N CYS A 233 -25.81 -23.58 26.80
CA CYS A 233 -25.06 -22.33 26.62
C CYS A 233 -25.69 -21.47 25.51
N ASN A 234 -25.81 -20.15 25.74
CA ASN A 234 -26.43 -19.21 24.80
C ASN A 234 -25.37 -18.23 24.25
N VAL A 235 -25.21 -18.17 22.93
CA VAL A 235 -24.31 -17.22 22.23
C VAL A 235 -25.07 -16.19 21.38
N SER A 236 -26.41 -16.15 21.46
CA SER A 236 -27.25 -15.24 20.67
C SER A 236 -26.95 -13.76 20.93
N ARG A 237 -26.38 -13.39 22.08
CA ARG A 237 -25.99 -12.01 22.40
C ARG A 237 -24.96 -11.41 21.46
N TYR A 238 -24.07 -12.23 20.90
CA TYR A 238 -22.98 -11.74 20.06
C TYR A 238 -23.49 -11.20 18.71
N LYS A 239 -24.76 -11.45 18.35
CA LYS A 239 -25.35 -10.91 17.12
C LYS A 239 -25.46 -9.38 17.08
N TRP A 240 -25.55 -8.71 18.23
CA TRP A 240 -25.60 -7.24 18.30
C TRP A 240 -24.21 -6.59 18.40
N LEU A 241 -23.16 -7.39 18.54
CA LEU A 241 -21.79 -6.94 18.76
C LEU A 241 -20.94 -7.03 17.49
N ALA A 242 -21.56 -7.30 16.34
CA ALA A 242 -20.89 -7.30 15.04
C ALA A 242 -21.75 -6.61 13.99
N HIS A 243 -21.11 -5.79 13.17
CA HIS A 243 -21.72 -5.07 12.05
C HIS A 243 -20.66 -4.76 10.99
N VAL A 244 -21.10 -4.25 9.83
CA VAL A 244 -20.23 -3.85 8.72
C VAL A 244 -20.39 -2.36 8.48
N ARG A 245 -19.28 -1.67 8.23
CA ARG A 245 -19.21 -0.25 7.87
C ARG A 245 -18.75 -0.13 6.43
N ASN A 246 -19.57 0.49 5.59
CA ASN A 246 -19.21 0.98 4.27
C ASN A 246 -18.93 2.47 4.37
N ILE A 247 -17.72 2.88 4.02
CA ILE A 247 -17.22 4.25 4.21
C ILE A 247 -16.57 4.79 2.95
N ASN A 248 -16.60 6.11 2.78
CA ASN A 248 -15.74 6.78 1.81
C ASN A 248 -14.34 6.95 2.41
N THR A 249 -13.32 6.41 1.75
CA THR A 249 -11.92 6.38 2.25
C THR A 249 -11.10 7.61 1.82
N THR A 250 -11.73 8.61 1.19
CA THR A 250 -11.04 9.83 0.76
C THR A 250 -10.44 10.57 1.96
N GLY A 251 -9.15 10.90 1.89
CA GLY A 251 -8.42 11.60 2.96
C GLY A 251 -7.82 10.69 4.04
N MET A 252 -7.92 9.35 3.89
CA MET A 252 -7.27 8.36 4.77
C MET A 252 -5.89 7.96 4.23
N ALA A 253 -4.93 7.71 5.13
CA ALA A 253 -3.55 7.42 4.77
C ALA A 253 -3.35 6.00 4.20
N ASP A 254 -3.92 4.96 4.82
CA ASP A 254 -3.71 3.56 4.44
C ASP A 254 -4.90 3.00 3.64
N SER A 255 -6.13 3.27 4.09
CA SER A 255 -7.37 2.80 3.44
C SER A 255 -7.74 3.59 2.18
N GLY A 256 -7.18 4.80 2.02
CA GLY A 256 -7.41 5.66 0.85
C GLY A 256 -6.61 5.25 -0.39
N ILE A 257 -5.71 4.26 -0.28
CA ILE A 257 -4.76 3.89 -1.33
C ILE A 257 -5.40 3.10 -2.48
N ASP A 258 -6.20 2.09 -2.15
CA ASP A 258 -6.65 1.07 -3.11
C ASP A 258 -7.99 1.45 -3.79
N ASP A 259 -8.98 1.94 -3.05
CA ASP A 259 -10.34 2.23 -3.56
C ASP A 259 -11.01 3.45 -2.89
N GLU A 260 -12.08 4.00 -3.49
CA GLU A 260 -12.86 5.17 -2.94
C GLU A 260 -13.80 4.78 -1.81
N PHE A 261 -14.09 3.49 -1.74
CA PHE A 261 -15.01 2.90 -0.78
C PHE A 261 -14.31 1.75 -0.08
N GLY A 262 -14.43 1.71 1.24
CA GLY A 262 -13.92 0.63 2.07
C GLY A 262 -15.07 -0.01 2.82
N VAL A 263 -15.21 -1.32 2.69
CA VAL A 263 -16.20 -2.11 3.44
C VAL A 263 -15.47 -2.93 4.49
N PHE A 264 -15.68 -2.58 5.76
CA PHE A 264 -14.99 -3.18 6.90
C PHE A 264 -15.98 -3.88 7.83
N SER A 265 -15.64 -5.05 8.35
CA SER A 265 -16.42 -5.67 9.43
C SER A 265 -15.81 -5.34 10.78
N VAL A 266 -16.67 -5.11 11.78
CA VAL A 266 -16.27 -4.72 13.14
C VAL A 266 -16.88 -5.68 14.13
N ILE A 267 -16.09 -6.14 15.10
CA ILE A 267 -16.57 -6.93 16.25
C ILE A 267 -16.19 -6.22 17.54
N VAL A 268 -17.18 -5.97 18.39
CA VAL A 268 -17.06 -5.20 19.63
C VAL A 268 -17.17 -6.14 20.84
N SER A 269 -16.38 -5.88 21.87
CA SER A 269 -16.55 -6.53 23.17
C SER A 269 -17.84 -6.05 23.84
N HIS A 270 -18.43 -6.89 24.69
CA HIS A 270 -19.48 -6.49 25.64
C HIS A 270 -18.94 -6.34 27.07
N ARG A 271 -17.66 -6.64 27.27
CA ARG A 271 -16.95 -6.62 28.55
C ARG A 271 -15.97 -5.45 28.58
N VAL A 272 -15.97 -4.72 29.69
CA VAL A 272 -15.07 -3.58 29.96
C VAL A 272 -13.88 -3.99 30.83
N GLY A 273 -12.90 -3.09 30.99
CA GLY A 273 -11.78 -3.24 31.91
C GLY A 273 -12.20 -3.23 33.39
N PRO A 274 -11.27 -3.53 34.32
CA PRO A 274 -11.54 -3.50 35.76
C PRO A 274 -11.87 -2.07 36.23
N LEU A 275 -13.01 -1.92 36.90
CA LEU A 275 -13.52 -0.64 37.45
C LEU A 275 -12.87 -0.18 38.77
N ASP A 276 -12.24 -1.09 39.52
CA ASP A 276 -11.68 -0.85 40.87
C ASP A 276 -10.22 -0.36 40.85
N ILE A 277 -9.77 0.19 39.73
CA ILE A 277 -8.37 0.58 39.53
C ILE A 277 -8.08 2.02 39.97
N THR A 278 -7.01 2.17 40.75
CA THR A 278 -6.43 3.48 41.10
C THR A 278 -5.13 3.77 40.34
N GLN A 279 -4.51 2.73 39.79
CA GLN A 279 -3.30 2.81 38.97
C GLN A 279 -3.54 2.15 37.60
N PRO A 280 -2.82 2.60 36.54
CA PRO A 280 -2.90 1.98 35.22
C PRO A 280 -2.65 0.47 35.28
N THR A 281 -3.62 -0.34 34.88
CA THR A 281 -3.60 -1.81 35.03
C THR A 281 -3.61 -2.49 33.66
N PRO A 282 -2.69 -3.43 33.38
CA PRO A 282 -2.66 -4.13 32.10
C PRO A 282 -3.81 -5.14 31.97
N VAL A 283 -4.49 -5.08 30.83
CA VAL A 283 -5.62 -5.93 30.46
C VAL A 283 -5.29 -6.64 29.14
N VAL A 284 -5.73 -7.89 29.01
CA VAL A 284 -5.49 -8.71 27.82
C VAL A 284 -6.81 -8.92 27.08
N VAL A 285 -6.77 -8.74 25.76
CA VAL A 285 -7.92 -8.93 24.88
C VAL A 285 -7.65 -10.13 23.97
N HIS A 286 -8.64 -11.00 23.86
CA HIS A 286 -8.62 -12.15 22.96
C HIS A 286 -9.80 -12.12 22.00
N LEU A 287 -9.49 -12.27 20.70
CA LEU A 287 -10.46 -12.67 19.70
C LEU A 287 -10.62 -14.19 19.78
N VAL A 288 -11.79 -14.65 20.24
CA VAL A 288 -12.08 -16.06 20.46
C VAL A 288 -13.07 -16.61 19.43
N SER A 289 -12.92 -17.89 19.09
CA SER A 289 -13.93 -18.63 18.33
C SER A 289 -15.06 -19.08 19.26
N ILE A 290 -16.30 -18.77 18.88
CA ILE A 290 -17.52 -19.21 19.59
C ILE A 290 -18.20 -20.43 18.91
N GLU A 291 -17.53 -21.02 17.93
CA GLU A 291 -17.99 -22.25 17.27
C GLU A 291 -18.17 -23.40 18.27
N GLY A 292 -19.34 -24.04 18.26
CA GLY A 292 -19.59 -25.25 19.05
C GLY A 292 -19.83 -25.04 20.55
N ILE A 293 -19.83 -23.79 21.05
CA ILE A 293 -20.10 -23.50 22.47
C ILE A 293 -21.47 -24.01 22.92
N GLU A 294 -22.51 -23.88 22.08
CA GLU A 294 -23.87 -24.36 22.38
C GLU A 294 -23.96 -25.89 22.55
N SER A 295 -22.92 -26.63 22.17
CA SER A 295 -22.86 -28.09 22.36
C SER A 295 -22.31 -28.51 23.73
N LEU A 296 -21.81 -27.57 24.52
CA LEU A 296 -21.34 -27.80 25.89
C LEU A 296 -22.51 -27.89 26.88
N PRO A 297 -22.36 -28.65 27.99
CA PRO A 297 -23.35 -28.67 29.06
C PRO A 297 -23.39 -27.31 29.79
N PHE A 298 -24.57 -26.90 30.27
CA PHE A 298 -24.75 -25.69 31.06
C PHE A 298 -25.50 -26.00 32.37
N PRO A 299 -25.04 -25.51 33.54
CA PRO A 299 -23.76 -24.83 33.76
C PRO A 299 -22.59 -25.80 33.68
N ILE A 300 -21.41 -25.30 33.28
CA ILE A 300 -20.18 -26.09 33.37
C ILE A 300 -19.77 -26.16 34.85
N PRO A 301 -19.50 -27.37 35.42
CA PRO A 301 -19.01 -27.53 36.78
C PRO A 301 -17.65 -26.83 37.05
N GLN A 302 -17.15 -26.88 38.28
CA GLN A 302 -15.83 -26.29 38.64
C GLN A 302 -14.71 -26.81 37.73
N GLY A 303 -13.87 -25.91 37.20
CA GLY A 303 -12.75 -26.23 36.33
C GLY A 303 -12.36 -25.10 35.37
N LEU A 304 -11.60 -25.45 34.33
CA LEU A 304 -11.18 -24.55 33.26
C LEU A 304 -11.90 -24.89 31.95
N VAL A 305 -12.17 -23.86 31.15
CA VAL A 305 -12.73 -23.95 29.80
C VAL A 305 -11.70 -23.46 28.79
N GLY A 306 -11.30 -24.32 27.86
CA GLY A 306 -10.33 -24.00 26.81
C GLY A 306 -11.02 -23.45 25.55
N LEU A 307 -10.77 -22.19 25.23
CA LEU A 307 -11.27 -21.50 24.04
C LEU A 307 -10.13 -21.26 23.04
N CYS A 308 -10.43 -21.38 21.75
CA CYS A 308 -9.45 -21.06 20.71
C CYS A 308 -9.33 -19.54 20.54
N SER A 309 -8.13 -19.01 20.72
CA SER A 309 -7.80 -17.61 20.51
C SER A 309 -7.13 -17.44 19.14
N LEU A 310 -7.71 -16.59 18.30
CA LEU A 310 -7.23 -16.36 16.93
C LEU A 310 -6.29 -15.15 16.82
N ALA A 311 -6.48 -14.17 17.69
CA ALA A 311 -5.63 -13.01 17.84
C ALA A 311 -5.71 -12.53 19.31
N SER A 312 -4.63 -11.96 19.81
CA SER A 312 -4.57 -11.40 21.15
C SER A 312 -3.65 -10.17 21.20
N TRP A 313 -4.00 -9.22 22.06
CA TRP A 313 -3.18 -8.05 22.34
C TRP A 313 -3.45 -7.56 23.78
N SER A 314 -2.60 -6.68 24.29
CA SER A 314 -2.74 -6.12 25.63
C SER A 314 -2.75 -4.61 25.59
N TYR A 315 -3.58 -3.98 26.40
CA TYR A 315 -3.64 -2.53 26.60
C TYR A 315 -3.69 -2.21 28.09
N THR A 316 -3.45 -0.96 28.45
CA THR A 316 -3.49 -0.50 29.84
C THR A 316 -4.83 0.17 30.11
N CYS A 317 -5.60 -0.38 31.04
CA CYS A 317 -6.81 0.27 31.52
C CYS A 317 -6.40 1.43 32.43
N LEU A 318 -6.79 2.65 32.07
CA LEU A 318 -6.51 3.87 32.80
C LEU A 318 -7.66 4.20 33.75
N PRO A 319 -7.39 4.82 34.91
CA PRO A 319 -8.45 5.30 35.79
C PRO A 319 -9.29 6.41 35.13
N PRO A 320 -10.53 6.65 35.59
CA PRO A 320 -11.50 7.57 34.96
C PRO A 320 -11.06 9.04 34.83
N SER A 321 -9.96 9.45 35.46
CA SER A 321 -9.41 10.81 35.45
C SER A 321 -8.21 11.02 34.51
N SER A 322 -7.98 10.09 33.59
CA SER A 322 -6.85 10.11 32.66
C SER A 322 -7.16 10.87 31.35
N LEU A 323 -6.10 11.19 30.60
CA LEU A 323 -6.11 12.04 29.41
C LEU A 323 -6.92 11.39 28.28
N ASN A 324 -7.99 12.05 27.83
CA ASN A 324 -8.92 11.50 26.84
C ASN A 324 -8.59 11.93 25.40
N ILE A 325 -9.23 11.28 24.41
CA ILE A 325 -9.12 11.65 22.98
C ILE A 325 -9.41 13.16 22.75
N PRO A 326 -10.44 13.78 23.35
CA PRO A 326 -10.72 15.20 23.16
C PRO A 326 -9.59 16.09 23.69
N ASP A 327 -9.02 15.72 24.83
CA ASP A 327 -7.89 16.44 25.42
C ASP A 327 -6.67 16.36 24.50
N ALA A 328 -6.42 15.21 23.87
CA ALA A 328 -5.35 15.06 22.87
C ALA A 328 -5.55 15.99 21.66
N PHE A 329 -6.76 16.11 21.11
CA PHE A 329 -7.05 17.07 20.04
C PHE A 329 -6.90 18.53 20.49
N GLN A 330 -7.31 18.86 21.71
CA GLN A 330 -7.13 20.21 22.29
C GLN A 330 -5.65 20.55 22.51
N HIS A 331 -4.86 19.59 22.99
CA HIS A 331 -3.42 19.75 23.17
C HIS A 331 -2.71 19.91 21.83
N LEU A 332 -3.06 19.11 20.83
CA LEU A 332 -2.49 19.21 19.48
C LEU A 332 -2.71 20.59 18.87
N GLY A 333 -3.90 21.13 19.09
CA GLY A 333 -4.19 22.49 18.71
C GLY A 333 -3.35 23.52 19.51
N ALA A 334 -3.40 23.46 20.84
CA ALA A 334 -2.68 24.42 21.70
C ALA A 334 -1.16 24.45 21.45
N THR A 335 -0.58 23.37 20.90
CA THR A 335 0.86 23.27 20.60
C THR A 335 1.21 23.62 19.16
N LEU A 336 0.28 24.02 18.30
CA LEU A 336 0.48 24.26 16.87
C LEU A 336 1.50 25.39 16.59
N ASP A 337 2.50 25.12 15.75
CA ASP A 337 3.58 26.07 15.38
C ASP A 337 4.17 25.67 14.01
N VAL A 338 5.25 26.33 13.57
CA VAL A 338 6.07 25.92 12.42
C VAL A 338 7.21 24.99 12.84
N LEU A 339 7.81 24.25 11.90
CA LEU A 339 8.89 23.29 12.15
C LEU A 339 10.22 23.97 12.55
N ARG A 340 10.34 24.34 13.82
CA ARG A 340 11.51 24.99 14.43
C ARG A 340 11.69 24.55 15.90
N PRO A 341 12.83 24.83 16.53
CA PRO A 341 13.02 24.59 17.96
C PRO A 341 11.96 25.27 18.84
N GLU A 342 11.72 24.72 20.03
CA GLU A 342 10.76 25.30 20.99
C GLU A 342 11.04 26.78 21.29
N ASN A 343 9.97 27.57 21.38
CA ASN A 343 10.05 29.01 21.67
C ASN A 343 10.80 29.34 22.97
N LYS A 344 10.81 28.42 23.95
CA LYS A 344 11.58 28.55 25.19
C LYS A 344 13.10 28.68 24.94
N ILE A 345 13.62 27.97 23.95
CA ILE A 345 15.05 28.02 23.58
C ILE A 345 15.35 29.36 22.90
N LEU A 346 14.48 29.78 21.98
CA LEU A 346 14.61 31.05 21.27
C LEU A 346 14.55 32.25 22.22
N GLN A 347 13.64 32.25 23.20
CA GLN A 347 13.52 33.32 24.19
C GLN A 347 14.80 33.49 25.02
N ARG A 348 15.42 32.39 25.47
CA ARG A 348 16.68 32.43 26.23
C ARG A 348 17.82 33.06 25.42
N LEU A 349 17.88 32.80 24.12
CA LEU A 349 18.91 33.35 23.23
C LEU A 349 18.66 34.81 22.85
N LEU A 350 17.41 35.27 22.96
CA LEU A 350 17.00 36.65 22.68
C LEU A 350 17.03 37.55 23.92
N GLU A 351 17.44 37.04 25.08
CA GLU A 351 17.58 37.84 26.29
C GLU A 351 18.58 39.01 26.09
N PRO A 352 18.31 40.21 26.63
CA PRO A 352 19.17 41.39 26.44
C PRO A 352 20.61 41.21 26.95
N SER A 353 20.82 40.27 27.87
CA SER A 353 22.11 39.91 28.46
C SER A 353 23.04 39.17 27.50
N GLN A 354 22.51 38.66 26.38
CA GLN A 354 23.24 37.78 25.46
C GLN A 354 24.02 38.56 24.39
N PRO A 355 25.15 37.99 23.90
CA PRO A 355 25.98 38.64 22.88
C PRO A 355 25.26 38.71 21.51
N PRO A 356 25.68 39.60 20.59
CA PRO A 356 25.03 39.77 19.28
C PRO A 356 25.03 38.48 18.43
N GLU A 357 26.03 37.61 18.60
CA GLU A 357 26.12 36.30 17.97
C GLU A 357 24.95 35.39 18.39
N ALA A 358 24.48 35.49 19.65
CA ALA A 358 23.32 34.74 20.12
C ALA A 358 22.04 35.13 19.38
N LYS A 359 21.89 36.43 19.03
CA LYS A 359 20.77 36.91 18.20
C LYS A 359 20.84 36.36 16.78
N ARG A 360 22.04 36.23 16.21
CA ARG A 360 22.23 35.62 14.89
C ARG A 360 21.96 34.11 14.91
N ILE A 361 22.41 33.41 15.95
CA ILE A 361 22.07 31.99 16.16
C ILE A 361 20.56 31.82 16.32
N ALA A 362 19.91 32.64 17.14
CA ALA A 362 18.45 32.62 17.29
C ALA A 362 17.73 32.85 15.96
N ALA A 363 18.22 33.75 15.10
CA ALA A 363 17.68 33.95 13.75
C ALA A 363 17.84 32.68 12.89
N ARG A 364 19.00 32.02 12.92
CA ARG A 364 19.23 30.76 12.17
C ARG A 364 18.38 29.61 12.69
N LEU A 365 18.26 29.44 14.00
CA LEU A 365 17.37 28.44 14.61
C LEU A 365 15.91 28.70 14.23
N ASN A 366 15.50 29.97 14.18
CA ASN A 366 14.17 30.37 13.75
C ASN A 366 13.91 30.08 12.25
N ASP A 367 14.95 30.07 11.42
CA ASP A 367 14.92 29.62 10.02
C ASP A 367 15.03 28.08 9.88
N GLY A 368 14.97 27.33 10.99
CA GLY A 368 14.94 25.86 11.01
C GLY A 368 16.32 25.19 10.95
N TYR A 369 17.40 25.96 11.06
CA TYR A 369 18.75 25.39 11.12
C TYR A 369 19.02 24.73 12.47
N THR A 370 19.83 23.68 12.46
CA THR A 370 20.43 23.06 13.64
C THR A 370 21.95 23.06 13.51
N LEU A 371 22.64 23.02 14.65
CA LEU A 371 24.10 22.90 14.71
C LEU A 371 24.48 21.43 14.74
N THR A 372 25.28 21.01 13.78
CA THR A 372 25.73 19.63 13.64
C THR A 372 27.25 19.54 13.72
N LYS A 373 27.75 18.39 14.20
CA LYS A 373 29.18 18.07 14.14
C LYS A 373 29.52 17.66 12.72
N TYR A 374 30.43 18.39 12.10
CA TYR A 374 30.87 18.17 10.73
C TYR A 374 32.35 17.85 10.69
N ARG A 375 32.72 16.82 9.92
CA ARG A 375 34.11 16.50 9.64
C ARG A 375 34.47 17.03 8.25
N THR A 376 35.47 17.90 8.18
CA THR A 376 35.97 18.45 6.93
C THR A 376 36.66 17.36 6.10
N GLN A 377 36.94 17.64 4.83
CA GLN A 377 37.71 16.73 3.96
C GLN A 377 39.13 16.48 4.48
N THR A 378 39.69 17.43 5.22
CA THR A 378 41.00 17.31 5.90
C THR A 378 40.96 16.40 7.13
N GLY A 379 39.76 15.98 7.57
CA GLY A 379 39.54 15.11 8.73
C GLY A 379 39.31 15.86 10.05
N GLU A 380 39.43 17.18 10.05
CA GLU A 380 39.21 18.03 11.21
C GLU A 380 37.72 18.07 11.58
N MET A 381 37.42 18.12 12.88
CA MET A 381 36.05 18.24 13.38
C MET A 381 35.72 19.69 13.67
N SER A 382 34.65 20.20 13.06
CA SER A 382 34.12 21.55 13.25
C SER A 382 32.60 21.51 13.43
N ALA A 383 32.01 22.65 13.80
CA ALA A 383 30.56 22.83 13.80
C ALA A 383 30.10 23.31 12.42
N ALA A 384 28.94 22.84 11.98
CA ALA A 384 28.28 23.31 10.75
C ALA A 384 26.80 23.56 11.00
N LEU A 385 26.24 24.54 10.28
CA LEU A 385 24.81 24.75 10.18
C LEU A 385 24.24 23.76 9.16
N PHE A 386 23.13 23.14 9.53
CA PHE A 386 22.43 22.18 8.68
C PHE A 386 20.91 22.35 8.83
N ARG A 387 20.18 22.30 7.72
CA ARG A 387 18.72 22.16 7.70
C ARG A 387 18.29 21.09 6.70
N GLY A 388 17.09 20.57 6.91
CA GLY A 388 16.42 19.65 5.98
C GLY A 388 15.76 20.38 4.81
N PRO A 389 15.01 19.65 3.95
CA PRO A 389 14.14 20.26 2.94
C PRO A 389 12.95 21.01 3.54
N LEU A 390 12.60 20.71 4.80
CA LEU A 390 11.44 21.27 5.48
C LEU A 390 11.88 22.54 6.24
N ALA A 391 11.53 23.70 5.71
CA ALA A 391 11.90 24.99 6.27
C ALA A 391 10.69 25.69 6.92
N PRO A 392 10.83 26.33 8.10
CA PRO A 392 9.76 27.11 8.71
C PRO A 392 9.49 28.44 7.99
N THR A 393 10.42 28.91 7.13
CA THR A 393 10.33 30.17 6.38
C THR A 393 10.48 29.93 4.87
N ILE A 394 9.87 30.80 4.06
CA ILE A 394 10.00 30.75 2.60
C ILE A 394 11.43 31.13 2.22
N VAL A 395 12.11 30.22 1.52
CA VAL A 395 13.47 30.43 1.02
C VAL A 395 13.40 31.03 -0.38
N ALA A 396 14.10 32.14 -0.59
CA ALA A 396 14.24 32.71 -1.93
C ALA A 396 14.92 31.71 -2.88
N HIS A 397 14.30 31.48 -4.02
CA HIS A 397 14.79 30.58 -5.04
C HIS A 397 15.51 31.40 -6.11
N ASP A 398 16.76 31.76 -5.84
CA ASP A 398 17.62 32.58 -6.72
C ASP A 398 18.90 31.83 -7.13
N TRP A 399 19.07 30.59 -6.67
CA TRP A 399 20.33 29.87 -6.78
C TRP A 399 20.34 28.87 -7.93
N LYS A 400 21.50 28.66 -8.54
CA LYS A 400 21.70 27.79 -9.71
C LYS A 400 22.57 26.60 -9.31
N PRO A 401 22.01 25.44 -8.96
CA PRO A 401 22.75 24.35 -8.34
C PRO A 401 23.41 23.41 -9.34
N LEU A 402 23.81 23.87 -10.54
CA LEU A 402 24.60 23.03 -11.45
C LEU A 402 26.00 22.86 -10.84
N SER A 403 26.17 21.78 -10.08
CA SER A 403 27.40 21.49 -9.38
C SER A 403 28.01 20.18 -9.86
N HIS A 404 29.34 20.12 -9.87
CA HIS A 404 30.10 18.90 -10.12
C HIS A 404 30.44 18.21 -8.81
N PHE A 405 30.56 18.97 -7.72
CA PHE A 405 30.90 18.47 -6.39
C PHE A 405 30.00 19.09 -5.33
N GLY A 406 29.55 18.28 -4.36
CA GLY A 406 28.76 18.82 -3.24
C GLY A 406 29.46 19.96 -2.48
N THR A 407 30.80 20.06 -2.51
CA THR A 407 31.55 21.17 -1.89
C THR A 407 31.22 22.54 -2.47
N ASP A 408 30.84 22.62 -3.74
CA ASP A 408 30.56 23.89 -4.43
C ASP A 408 29.28 24.55 -3.87
N LEU A 409 28.48 23.78 -3.14
CA LEU A 409 27.22 24.18 -2.52
C LEU A 409 27.34 24.48 -1.02
N GLN A 410 28.56 24.64 -0.49
CA GLN A 410 28.77 25.07 0.89
C GLN A 410 28.70 26.60 1.00
N VAL A 411 27.96 27.12 1.98
CA VAL A 411 27.73 28.56 2.15
C VAL A 411 28.31 29.01 3.49
N MET A 412 29.19 30.02 3.49
CA MET A 412 29.76 30.54 4.73
C MET A 412 28.87 31.63 5.34
N ASP A 413 28.43 31.46 6.59
CA ASP A 413 27.83 32.55 7.35
C ASP A 413 28.92 33.49 7.87
N LYS A 414 29.04 34.68 7.24
CA LYS A 414 30.09 35.65 7.56
C LYS A 414 29.99 36.24 8.96
N GLU A 415 28.80 36.23 9.58
CA GLU A 415 28.61 36.78 10.93
C GLU A 415 29.04 35.78 12.01
N LEU A 416 28.81 34.48 11.78
CA LEU A 416 29.15 33.42 12.74
C LEU A 416 30.49 32.74 12.44
N GLY A 417 31.02 32.86 11.22
CA GLY A 417 32.19 32.12 10.76
C GLY A 417 31.95 30.60 10.63
N ILE A 418 30.69 30.16 10.63
CA ILE A 418 30.29 28.75 10.55
C ILE A 418 29.84 28.43 9.11
N MET A 419 30.21 27.24 8.64
CA MET A 419 29.78 26.74 7.34
C MET A 419 28.36 26.18 7.40
N ASP A 420 27.51 26.61 6.48
CA ASP A 420 26.24 25.97 6.13
C ASP A 420 26.50 24.89 5.07
N ILE A 421 26.23 23.64 5.46
CA ILE A 421 26.44 22.45 4.63
C ILE A 421 25.13 21.90 4.03
N THR A 422 24.00 22.56 4.27
CA THR A 422 22.64 22.11 3.91
C THR A 422 22.55 21.55 2.49
N TYR A 423 22.98 22.34 1.51
CA TYR A 423 22.84 21.99 0.09
C TYR A 423 23.94 21.05 -0.41
N SER A 424 25.12 21.14 0.21
CA SER A 424 26.21 20.18 0.02
C SER A 424 25.75 18.76 0.39
N VAL A 425 25.09 18.65 1.53
CA VAL A 425 24.51 17.39 2.04
C VAL A 425 23.37 16.92 1.14
N ALA A 426 22.46 17.80 0.71
CA ALA A 426 21.38 17.47 -0.21
C ALA A 426 21.92 16.86 -1.53
N TRP A 427 22.92 17.50 -2.13
CA TRP A 427 23.53 17.02 -3.37
C TRP A 427 24.21 15.64 -3.20
N GLN A 428 24.95 15.45 -2.11
CA GLN A 428 25.57 14.15 -1.83
C GLN A 428 24.53 13.07 -1.57
N LEU A 429 23.46 13.38 -0.83
CA LEU A 429 22.34 12.47 -0.59
C LEU A 429 21.68 12.06 -1.91
N GLY A 430 21.47 13.01 -2.82
CA GLY A 430 20.90 12.72 -4.14
C GLY A 430 21.75 11.73 -4.93
N LYS A 431 23.06 11.95 -4.92
CA LYS A 431 24.03 11.06 -5.56
C LYS A 431 24.06 9.67 -4.94
N THR A 432 24.04 9.56 -3.61
CA THR A 432 24.04 8.26 -2.93
C THR A 432 22.74 7.49 -3.13
N LEU A 433 21.59 8.18 -3.10
CA LEU A 433 20.28 7.58 -3.40
C LEU A 433 20.20 7.09 -4.85
N ALA A 434 20.77 7.84 -5.79
CA ALA A 434 20.85 7.41 -7.19
C ALA A 434 21.72 6.15 -7.34
N LEU A 435 22.92 6.13 -6.73
CA LEU A 435 23.83 4.98 -6.77
C LEU A 435 23.27 3.74 -6.09
N ALA A 436 22.43 3.91 -5.06
CA ALA A 436 21.75 2.80 -4.40
C ALA A 436 20.67 2.16 -5.28
N ASP A 437 20.12 2.89 -6.27
CA ASP A 437 19.12 2.40 -7.21
C ASP A 437 19.78 1.98 -8.55
N GLN A 438 19.99 0.67 -8.70
CA GLN A 438 20.58 0.09 -9.92
C GLN A 438 19.72 0.32 -11.16
N THR A 439 18.40 0.30 -11.02
CA THR A 439 17.46 0.46 -12.14
C THR A 439 17.54 1.89 -12.66
N PHE A 440 17.50 2.86 -11.77
CA PHE A 440 17.68 4.27 -12.10
C PHE A 440 19.05 4.56 -12.72
N THR A 441 20.14 4.12 -12.09
CA THR A 441 21.50 4.41 -12.56
C THR A 441 21.76 3.83 -13.96
N SER A 442 21.30 2.60 -14.23
CA SER A 442 21.45 1.98 -15.55
C SER A 442 20.61 2.67 -16.62
N ALA A 443 19.37 3.04 -16.31
CA ALA A 443 18.50 3.81 -17.21
C ALA A 443 19.09 5.19 -17.53
N LEU A 444 19.57 5.91 -16.51
CA LEU A 444 20.22 7.22 -16.69
C LEU A 444 21.46 7.12 -17.57
N GLY A 445 22.33 6.13 -17.34
CA GLY A 445 23.52 5.89 -18.18
C GLY A 445 23.16 5.62 -19.65
N ARG A 446 22.10 4.85 -19.91
CA ARG A 446 21.61 4.61 -21.28
C ARG A 446 21.04 5.87 -21.93
N ILE A 447 20.22 6.64 -21.23
CA ILE A 447 19.67 7.91 -21.72
C ILE A 447 20.80 8.87 -22.07
N ARG A 448 21.79 9.05 -21.17
CA ARG A 448 22.94 9.92 -21.42
C ARG A 448 23.71 9.47 -22.66
N THR A 449 23.92 8.16 -22.83
CA THR A 449 24.57 7.59 -24.02
C THR A 449 23.76 7.81 -25.30
N MET A 450 22.44 7.64 -25.24
CA MET A 450 21.55 7.86 -26.40
C MET A 450 21.54 9.32 -26.83
N ILE A 451 21.42 10.25 -25.86
CA ILE A 451 21.48 11.70 -26.13
C ILE A 451 22.82 12.04 -26.76
N TYR A 452 23.93 11.59 -26.16
CA TYR A 452 25.26 11.87 -26.66
C TYR A 452 25.48 11.33 -28.08
N LYS A 453 25.24 10.03 -28.32
CA LYS A 453 25.47 9.39 -29.62
C LYS A 453 24.63 10.01 -30.72
N SER A 454 23.33 10.21 -30.47
CA SER A 454 22.41 10.75 -31.48
C SER A 454 22.74 12.20 -31.81
N THR A 455 23.09 13.00 -30.79
CA THR A 455 23.48 14.40 -30.99
C THR A 455 24.81 14.50 -31.72
N MET A 456 25.83 13.72 -31.33
CA MET A 456 27.12 13.71 -32.03
C MET A 456 26.99 13.27 -33.49
N GLN A 457 26.16 12.27 -33.78
CA GLN A 457 25.90 11.85 -35.15
C GLN A 457 25.27 12.98 -35.98
N SER A 458 24.25 13.65 -35.43
CA SER A 458 23.59 14.78 -36.08
C SER A 458 24.55 15.97 -36.32
N VAL A 459 25.37 16.32 -35.33
CA VAL A 459 26.35 17.42 -35.44
C VAL A 459 27.46 17.08 -36.42
N LYS A 460 28.04 15.87 -36.35
CA LYS A 460 29.08 15.45 -37.31
C LYS A 460 28.53 15.42 -38.73
N ALA A 461 27.32 14.93 -38.92
CA ALA A 461 26.63 14.96 -40.22
C ALA A 461 26.43 16.41 -40.72
N ALA A 462 26.01 17.34 -39.86
CA ALA A 462 25.81 18.74 -40.22
C ALA A 462 27.13 19.45 -40.59
N ILE A 463 28.21 19.20 -39.84
CA ILE A 463 29.54 19.80 -40.10
C ILE A 463 30.14 19.21 -41.38
N LEU A 464 30.16 17.88 -41.52
CA LEU A 464 30.69 17.22 -42.71
C LEU A 464 29.83 17.52 -43.95
N GLY A 465 28.52 17.76 -43.79
CA GLY A 465 27.63 18.19 -44.86
C GLY A 465 28.03 19.54 -45.45
N LYS A 466 28.43 20.51 -44.62
CA LYS A 466 28.91 21.83 -45.08
C LYS A 466 30.21 21.74 -45.89
N VAL A 467 31.07 20.79 -45.54
CA VAL A 467 32.35 20.55 -46.23
C VAL A 467 32.19 19.57 -47.41
N GLY A 468 30.97 19.04 -47.64
CA GLY A 468 30.68 18.07 -48.68
C GLY A 468 31.20 16.64 -48.42
N GLY A 469 31.72 16.38 -47.22
CA GLY A 469 32.23 15.08 -46.76
C GLY A 469 31.14 14.13 -46.23
N PHE A 470 29.92 14.63 -46.01
CA PHE A 470 28.74 13.82 -45.67
C PHE A 470 27.56 14.24 -46.55
N ARG A 471 26.78 13.28 -47.04
CA ARG A 471 25.56 13.51 -47.80
C ARG A 471 24.51 12.51 -47.37
N THR A 472 23.29 12.96 -47.16
CA THR A 472 22.17 12.05 -46.84
C THR A 472 21.82 11.18 -48.05
N ARG A 473 21.08 10.08 -47.82
CA ARG A 473 20.60 9.20 -48.91
C ARG A 473 19.81 9.99 -49.96
N GLU A 474 19.00 10.95 -49.53
CA GLU A 474 18.19 11.77 -50.44
C GLU A 474 19.02 12.76 -51.23
N GLU A 475 20.04 13.36 -50.60
CA GLU A 475 20.97 14.28 -51.27
C GLU A 475 21.94 13.56 -52.21
N THR A 476 22.36 12.34 -51.89
CA THR A 476 23.16 11.50 -52.79
C THR A 476 22.35 11.09 -54.01
N ILE A 477 21.09 10.70 -53.85
CA ILE A 477 20.17 10.40 -54.96
C ILE A 477 19.94 11.65 -55.83
N ARG A 478 19.64 12.81 -55.22
CA ARG A 478 19.53 14.09 -55.95
C ARG A 478 20.83 14.48 -56.64
N GLY A 479 21.98 14.21 -56.01
CA GLY A 479 23.31 14.49 -56.54
C GLY A 479 23.73 13.57 -57.68
N LEU A 480 23.18 12.36 -57.77
CA LEU A 480 23.54 11.36 -58.78
C LEU A 480 23.30 11.88 -60.21
N ALA A 481 22.18 12.60 -60.42
CA ALA A 481 21.86 13.22 -61.70
C ALA A 481 22.91 14.24 -62.15
N LYS A 482 23.42 15.06 -61.22
CA LYS A 482 24.53 16.00 -61.48
C LYS A 482 25.85 15.27 -61.72
N SER A 483 26.13 14.19 -60.98
CA SER A 483 27.34 13.38 -61.16
C SER A 483 27.40 12.70 -62.53
N ILE A 484 26.26 12.23 -63.05
CA ILE A 484 26.15 11.67 -64.41
C ILE A 484 26.45 12.75 -65.45
N GLY A 485 25.93 13.97 -65.28
CA GLY A 485 26.27 15.12 -66.13
C GLY A 485 27.77 15.47 -66.08
N ASN A 486 28.37 15.46 -64.89
CA ASN A 486 29.79 15.73 -64.70
C ASN A 486 30.69 14.62 -65.31
N LEU A 487 30.28 13.36 -65.22
CA LEU A 487 30.95 12.22 -65.87
C LEU A 487 30.89 12.31 -67.39
N ASN A 488 29.77 12.78 -67.95
CA ASN A 488 29.65 13.01 -69.38
C ASN A 488 30.61 14.13 -69.85
N ASN A 489 30.73 15.20 -69.05
CA ASN A 489 31.62 16.33 -69.32
C ASN A 489 33.12 15.98 -69.13
N LEU A 490 33.44 15.01 -68.27
CA LEU A 490 34.80 14.46 -68.10
C LEU A 490 35.32 13.74 -69.36
N SER A 491 34.44 13.26 -70.24
CA SER A 491 34.85 12.69 -71.53
C SER A 491 35.25 13.75 -72.57
N THR A 492 34.78 14.99 -72.40
CA THR A 492 34.99 16.10 -73.35
C THR A 492 36.12 17.05 -72.97
N GLN A 493 36.51 17.08 -71.69
CA GLN A 493 37.68 17.84 -71.23
C GLN A 493 38.83 16.86 -70.98
N GLY A 494 39.82 16.88 -71.88
CA GLY A 494 41.00 16.03 -71.79
C GLY A 494 41.65 16.10 -70.40
N LEU A 495 41.89 14.93 -69.81
CA LEU A 495 42.65 14.75 -68.59
C LEU A 495 44.09 15.23 -68.81
N VAL A 496 44.38 16.50 -68.56
CA VAL A 496 45.78 16.97 -68.41
C VAL A 496 46.24 16.57 -67.02
N GLN A 497 46.53 15.29 -66.80
CA GLN A 497 47.15 14.80 -65.57
C GLN A 497 47.97 13.53 -65.86
N GLY A 498 49.30 13.71 -66.00
CA GLY A 498 50.27 12.63 -66.22
C GLY A 498 50.46 11.68 -65.03
N PRO A 499 51.39 10.71 -65.11
CA PRO A 499 51.56 9.61 -64.15
C PRO A 499 51.74 10.05 -62.67
N VAL A 500 52.21 11.28 -62.45
CA VAL A 500 52.49 11.86 -61.13
C VAL A 500 51.25 12.45 -60.46
N ALA A 501 50.23 12.83 -61.22
CA ALA A 501 49.05 13.49 -60.69
C ALA A 501 48.09 12.51 -59.96
N ARG A 502 48.18 11.21 -60.27
CA ARG A 502 47.53 10.14 -59.49
C ARG A 502 48.03 10.09 -58.04
N TRP A 503 49.23 10.64 -57.76
CA TRP A 503 49.89 10.61 -56.45
C TRP A 503 49.86 11.98 -55.74
N ALA A 504 49.22 12.99 -56.31
CA ALA A 504 48.98 14.26 -55.63
C ALA A 504 47.84 14.11 -54.63
N VAL A 505 48.18 13.67 -53.41
CA VAL A 505 47.27 13.76 -52.27
C VAL A 505 46.97 15.25 -52.07
N ARG A 506 45.72 15.66 -52.28
CA ARG A 506 45.26 16.95 -51.79
C ARG A 506 45.31 16.88 -50.27
N GLU A 507 46.15 17.69 -49.63
CA GLU A 507 46.07 17.91 -48.18
C GLU A 507 44.66 18.42 -47.87
N ALA A 508 43.81 17.52 -47.38
CA ALA A 508 42.52 17.91 -46.81
C ALA A 508 42.82 18.44 -45.41
N GLU A 509 42.40 19.67 -45.11
CA GLU A 509 42.42 20.18 -43.74
C GLU A 509 41.77 19.15 -42.81
N SER A 510 42.54 18.69 -41.81
CA SER A 510 42.02 17.77 -40.80
C SER A 510 41.03 18.51 -39.93
N LEU A 511 39.73 18.29 -40.16
CA LEU A 511 38.68 18.79 -39.30
C LEU A 511 38.69 18.02 -37.99
N ASP A 512 38.84 18.75 -36.89
CA ASP A 512 38.64 18.17 -35.57
C ASP A 512 37.13 17.98 -35.32
N LEU A 513 36.74 16.71 -35.20
CA LEU A 513 35.36 16.30 -34.90
C LEU A 513 35.25 15.70 -33.49
N ALA A 514 36.24 15.94 -32.63
CA ALA A 514 36.16 15.66 -31.22
C ALA A 514 35.04 16.48 -30.57
N PHE A 515 34.54 16.00 -29.43
CA PHE A 515 33.49 16.69 -28.68
C PHE A 515 33.96 18.07 -28.18
N ASP A 516 35.22 18.17 -27.73
CA ASP A 516 35.85 19.38 -27.19
C ASP A 516 36.30 20.37 -28.29
N SER A 517 35.97 20.13 -29.56
CA SER A 517 36.32 21.03 -30.66
C SER A 517 35.42 22.27 -30.65
N ASP A 518 36.01 23.45 -30.86
CA ASP A 518 35.33 24.75 -31.01
C ASP A 518 34.20 24.71 -32.08
N LEU A 519 34.29 23.81 -33.06
CA LEU A 519 33.29 23.64 -34.12
C LEU A 519 32.07 22.82 -33.67
N VAL A 520 32.31 21.81 -32.82
CA VAL A 520 31.32 20.79 -32.42
C VAL A 520 30.56 21.25 -31.18
N GLU A 521 31.26 21.79 -30.19
CA GLU A 521 30.70 22.10 -28.86
C GLU A 521 29.47 23.03 -28.91
N PRO A 522 29.47 24.18 -29.64
CA PRO A 522 28.31 25.07 -29.68
C PRO A 522 27.11 24.46 -30.44
N GLN A 523 27.39 23.61 -31.44
CA GLN A 523 26.36 22.93 -32.24
C GLN A 523 25.75 21.76 -31.47
N PHE A 524 26.55 21.05 -30.68
CA PHE A 524 26.07 19.99 -29.79
C PHE A 524 25.03 20.52 -28.81
N HIS A 525 25.32 21.66 -28.17
CA HIS A 525 24.40 22.27 -27.21
C HIS A 525 23.00 22.53 -27.82
N ARG A 526 22.94 23.07 -29.04
CA ARG A 526 21.66 23.36 -29.73
C ARG A 526 20.93 22.08 -30.17
N ASN A 527 21.66 21.08 -30.64
CA ASN A 527 21.07 19.85 -31.17
C ASN A 527 20.72 18.82 -30.10
N ALA A 528 21.25 18.92 -28.87
CA ALA A 528 20.96 17.98 -27.78
C ALA A 528 19.53 18.13 -27.23
N GLN A 529 18.98 19.36 -27.23
CA GLN A 529 17.64 19.64 -26.71
C GLN A 529 16.51 18.90 -27.45
N PRO A 530 16.41 18.93 -28.80
CA PRO A 530 15.36 18.18 -29.51
C PRO A 530 15.49 16.67 -29.33
N VAL A 531 16.71 16.14 -29.19
CA VAL A 531 16.93 14.70 -28.91
C VAL A 531 16.40 14.33 -27.54
N ALA A 532 16.70 15.12 -26.50
CA ALA A 532 16.17 14.89 -25.16
C ALA A 532 14.63 14.96 -25.12
N ARG A 533 14.03 15.94 -25.80
CA ARG A 533 12.56 16.06 -25.93
C ARG A 533 11.92 14.89 -26.67
N ALA A 534 12.57 14.36 -27.70
CA ALA A 534 12.08 13.18 -28.42
C ALA A 534 12.03 11.95 -27.51
N LEU A 535 13.04 11.75 -26.66
CA LEU A 535 13.05 10.66 -25.67
C LEU A 535 11.98 10.83 -24.59
N ALA A 536 11.65 12.07 -24.24
CA ALA A 536 10.64 12.42 -23.24
C ALA A 536 9.19 12.40 -23.76
N SER A 537 8.99 12.27 -25.08
CA SER A 537 7.68 12.33 -25.72
C SER A 537 6.83 11.07 -25.52
N SER A 538 5.52 11.20 -25.78
CA SER A 538 4.56 10.10 -25.81
C SER A 538 4.03 9.85 -27.23
N PRO A 539 3.78 8.59 -27.65
CA PRO A 539 3.11 8.28 -28.91
C PRO A 539 1.69 8.88 -29.01
N ASP A 540 1.01 9.05 -27.87
CA ASP A 540 -0.35 9.60 -27.79
C ASP A 540 -0.38 11.13 -27.98
N GLY A 541 0.78 11.75 -28.13
CA GLY A 541 0.97 13.20 -28.24
C GLY A 541 1.43 13.84 -26.93
N GLY A 542 2.27 14.87 -27.03
CA GLY A 542 2.81 15.60 -25.88
C GLY A 542 3.98 14.88 -25.18
N MET A 543 4.28 15.31 -23.95
CA MET A 543 5.31 14.70 -23.10
C MET A 543 4.73 13.55 -22.27
N TYR A 544 5.56 12.58 -21.91
CA TYR A 544 5.17 11.51 -21.00
C TYR A 544 4.75 12.08 -19.62
N ASN A 545 3.59 11.67 -19.11
CA ASN A 545 2.97 12.20 -17.88
C ASN A 545 2.40 11.11 -16.95
N GLU A 546 2.76 9.84 -17.16
CA GLU A 546 2.26 8.65 -16.45
C GLU A 546 0.76 8.34 -16.60
N LEU A 547 -0.01 9.22 -17.22
CA LEU A 547 -1.40 8.97 -17.65
C LEU A 547 -1.45 8.49 -19.11
N ASN A 548 -0.41 8.82 -19.89
CA ASN A 548 -0.24 8.40 -21.29
C ASN A 548 0.82 7.28 -21.45
N THR A 549 0.92 6.73 -22.66
CA THR A 549 1.91 5.69 -22.96
C THR A 549 3.32 6.29 -23.11
N HIS A 550 4.34 5.56 -22.67
CA HIS A 550 5.73 6.01 -22.78
C HIS A 550 6.33 5.65 -24.14
N SER A 551 7.06 6.57 -24.77
CA SER A 551 7.87 6.25 -25.97
C SER A 551 9.11 5.44 -25.61
N ASN A 552 9.79 5.80 -24.51
CA ASN A 552 10.99 5.13 -24.02
C ASN A 552 10.81 4.66 -22.57
N SER A 553 11.05 3.37 -22.32
CA SER A 553 10.99 2.77 -20.98
C SER A 553 12.06 3.30 -20.01
N ASP A 554 13.28 3.59 -20.50
CA ASP A 554 14.35 4.14 -19.66
C ASP A 554 13.98 5.56 -19.20
N TRP A 555 13.40 6.39 -20.09
CA TRP A 555 12.93 7.74 -19.72
C TRP A 555 11.87 7.68 -18.63
N LYS A 556 10.89 6.76 -18.75
CA LYS A 556 9.88 6.54 -17.71
C LYS A 556 10.54 6.29 -16.35
N VAL A 557 11.53 5.40 -16.25
CA VAL A 557 12.21 5.11 -14.98
C VAL A 557 12.87 6.35 -14.39
N VAL A 558 13.65 7.09 -15.18
CA VAL A 558 14.35 8.30 -14.72
C VAL A 558 13.36 9.40 -14.33
N PHE A 559 12.31 9.60 -15.13
CA PHE A 559 11.27 10.58 -14.89
C PHE A 559 10.49 10.29 -13.59
N GLN A 560 10.05 9.04 -13.39
CA GLN A 560 9.35 8.63 -12.18
C GLN A 560 10.22 8.83 -10.94
N TRP A 561 11.48 8.43 -11.01
CA TRP A 561 12.42 8.59 -9.90
C TRP A 561 12.61 10.06 -9.51
N VAL A 562 12.76 10.96 -10.49
CA VAL A 562 12.90 12.41 -10.22
C VAL A 562 11.64 12.98 -9.58
N LEU A 563 10.46 12.67 -10.13
CA LEU A 563 9.19 13.15 -9.57
C LEU A 563 8.93 12.61 -8.16
N ASP A 564 9.27 11.35 -7.89
CA ASP A 564 9.16 10.77 -6.55
C ASP A 564 10.04 11.52 -5.53
N ARG A 565 11.25 11.96 -5.92
CA ARG A 565 12.11 12.79 -5.07
C ARG A 565 11.60 14.23 -4.89
N MET A 566 10.93 14.81 -5.89
CA MET A 566 10.22 16.08 -5.73
C MET A 566 9.09 15.96 -4.69
N TYR A 567 8.49 14.78 -4.57
CA TYR A 567 7.51 14.45 -3.54
C TYR A 567 8.13 14.00 -2.21
N LEU A 568 9.46 14.11 -2.05
CA LEU A 568 10.24 13.69 -0.89
C LEU A 568 10.14 12.18 -0.58
N VAL A 569 9.83 11.35 -1.57
CA VAL A 569 9.71 9.89 -1.40
C VAL A 569 11.10 9.28 -1.36
N GLY A 570 11.35 8.37 -0.42
CA GLY A 570 12.65 7.70 -0.26
C GLY A 570 13.74 8.58 0.34
N VAL A 571 13.43 9.80 0.78
CA VAL A 571 14.33 10.64 1.58
C VAL A 571 14.31 10.12 3.03
N PRO A 572 15.45 9.77 3.63
CA PRO A 572 15.47 9.28 5.01
C PRO A 572 14.95 10.32 6.01
N ALA A 573 14.18 9.86 7.01
CA ALA A 573 13.50 10.74 7.97
C ALA A 573 14.43 11.70 8.74
N HIS A 574 15.68 11.29 9.01
CA HIS A 574 16.68 12.15 9.68
C HIS A 574 17.15 13.35 8.83
N TYR A 575 16.93 13.34 7.52
CA TYR A 575 17.12 14.53 6.68
C TYR A 575 15.88 15.42 6.65
N LEU A 576 14.69 14.85 6.85
CA LEU A 576 13.43 15.60 6.92
C LEU A 576 13.30 16.34 8.26
N ILE A 577 13.66 15.67 9.36
CA ILE A 577 13.67 16.20 10.72
C ILE A 577 15.12 16.12 11.25
N PRO A 578 15.95 17.16 11.01
CA PRO A 578 17.35 17.17 11.43
C PRO A 578 17.56 16.98 12.93
N ASP A 579 16.66 17.53 13.74
CA ASP A 579 16.69 17.46 15.19
C ASP A 579 15.30 17.03 15.70
N PRO A 580 15.19 15.92 16.46
CA PRO A 580 13.92 15.49 17.04
C PRO A 580 13.23 16.53 17.92
N SER A 581 13.96 17.52 18.45
CA SER A 581 13.39 18.63 19.23
C SER A 581 12.50 19.57 18.40
N HIS A 582 12.62 19.57 17.07
CA HIS A 582 11.76 20.37 16.18
C HIS A 582 10.33 19.80 16.11
N LEU A 583 10.13 18.52 16.47
CA LEU A 583 8.83 17.84 16.48
C LEU A 583 8.60 17.11 17.82
N PRO A 584 8.27 17.86 18.90
CA PRO A 584 7.96 17.29 20.20
C PRO A 584 6.70 16.41 20.17
N ARG A 585 6.46 15.63 21.23
CA ARG A 585 5.24 14.80 21.34
C ARG A 585 4.00 15.70 21.44
N GLU A 586 2.88 15.24 20.89
CA GLU A 586 1.61 15.97 20.80
C GLU A 586 1.77 17.34 20.14
N SER A 587 2.35 17.39 18.94
CA SER A 587 2.55 18.63 18.20
C SER A 587 2.31 18.52 16.71
N LEU A 588 1.78 19.61 16.13
CA LEU A 588 1.60 19.80 14.69
C LEU A 588 2.49 20.96 14.22
N ARG A 589 3.31 20.71 13.20
CA ARG A 589 4.34 21.63 12.70
C ARG A 589 4.18 21.87 11.21
N PHE A 590 3.84 23.11 10.82
CA PHE A 590 3.81 23.52 9.41
C PHE A 590 5.21 23.79 8.86
N PHE A 591 5.40 23.58 7.57
CA PHE A 591 6.66 23.88 6.88
C PHE A 591 6.43 24.23 5.40
N HIS A 592 7.44 24.87 4.83
CA HIS A 592 7.65 25.10 3.41
C HIS A 592 8.72 24.13 2.91
N ILE A 593 8.60 23.68 1.66
CA ILE A 593 9.63 22.85 1.01
C ILE A 593 10.65 23.78 0.34
N ASP A 594 11.92 23.64 0.72
CA ASP A 594 13.02 24.37 0.11
C ASP A 594 13.28 23.85 -1.31
N ALA A 595 12.89 24.65 -2.31
CA ALA A 595 13.11 24.35 -3.73
C ALA A 595 14.60 24.23 -4.08
N ASN A 596 15.48 25.00 -3.43
CA ASN A 596 16.92 24.91 -3.66
C ASN A 596 17.48 23.57 -3.13
N TRP A 597 16.92 23.06 -2.03
CA TRP A 597 17.33 21.78 -1.45
C TRP A 597 16.92 20.60 -2.35
N THR A 598 15.66 20.58 -2.79
CA THR A 598 15.15 19.54 -3.68
C THR A 598 15.85 19.56 -5.05
N GLU A 599 16.18 20.74 -5.56
CA GLU A 599 16.95 20.85 -6.78
C GLU A 599 18.40 20.37 -6.61
N ALA A 600 19.07 20.71 -5.49
CA ALA A 600 20.41 20.22 -5.19
C ALA A 600 20.44 18.68 -5.08
N LEU A 601 19.43 18.08 -4.44
CA LEU A 601 19.24 16.62 -4.39
C LEU A 601 19.12 16.02 -5.80
N ILE A 602 18.26 16.57 -6.65
CA ILE A 602 18.02 16.07 -8.00
C ILE A 602 19.26 16.30 -8.89
N ASP A 603 19.95 17.42 -8.73
CA ASP A 603 21.21 17.70 -9.43
C ASP A 603 22.31 16.68 -9.11
N GLY A 604 22.45 16.34 -7.83
CA GLY A 604 23.38 15.31 -7.36
C GLY A 604 23.02 13.92 -7.88
N ALA A 605 21.74 13.58 -7.93
CA ALA A 605 21.28 12.33 -8.51
C ALA A 605 21.58 12.21 -10.01
N LEU A 606 21.31 13.28 -10.78
CA LEU A 606 21.55 13.32 -12.22
C LEU A 606 23.03 13.48 -12.61
N SER A 607 23.91 13.78 -11.64
CA SER A 607 25.37 13.82 -11.83
C SER A 607 25.99 12.43 -12.04
N VAL A 608 25.27 11.36 -11.70
CA VAL A 608 25.72 9.98 -11.85
C VAL A 608 25.79 9.61 -13.35
N ALA A 609 26.69 8.68 -13.69
CA ALA A 609 26.90 8.20 -15.06
C ALA A 609 27.30 9.31 -16.06
N ASN A 610 27.96 10.37 -15.59
CA ASN A 610 28.65 11.29 -16.49
C ASN A 610 29.91 10.60 -17.07
N LEU A 611 29.94 10.48 -18.40
CA LEU A 611 30.97 9.78 -19.15
C LEU A 611 31.78 10.71 -20.07
N VAL A 612 31.34 11.97 -20.25
CA VAL A 612 31.75 12.81 -21.39
C VAL A 612 32.22 14.19 -20.95
N ASP A 613 31.42 14.89 -20.15
CA ASP A 613 31.67 16.30 -19.85
C ASP A 613 32.63 16.46 -18.66
N LYS A 614 33.77 17.13 -18.86
CA LYS A 614 34.75 17.44 -17.81
C LYS A 614 34.38 18.69 -17.01
N ASP A 615 33.87 19.72 -17.68
CA ASP A 615 33.70 21.06 -17.08
C ASP A 615 32.23 21.45 -16.84
N ASP A 616 31.33 21.23 -17.80
CA ASP A 616 29.89 21.53 -17.69
C ASP A 616 29.06 20.33 -18.15
N ASP A 617 28.26 19.71 -17.26
CA ASP A 617 27.38 18.58 -17.62
C ASP A 617 26.17 19.06 -18.45
N LYS A 618 26.37 19.18 -19.77
CA LYS A 618 25.39 19.73 -20.71
C LYS A 618 24.22 18.77 -20.93
N ILE A 619 24.46 17.47 -20.84
CA ILE A 619 23.41 16.46 -21.01
C ILE A 619 22.42 16.51 -19.84
N ARG A 620 22.92 16.64 -18.60
CA ARG A 620 22.08 16.82 -17.40
C ARG A 620 21.16 18.04 -17.53
N THR A 621 21.69 19.16 -18.02
CA THR A 621 20.89 20.37 -18.34
C THR A 621 19.74 20.03 -19.28
N ARG A 622 19.99 19.28 -20.37
CA ARG A 622 18.91 18.89 -21.31
C ARG A 622 17.88 17.92 -20.75
N ILE A 623 18.28 17.02 -19.86
CA ILE A 623 17.34 16.13 -19.17
C ILE A 623 16.40 16.95 -18.29
N LYS A 624 16.96 17.85 -17.47
CA LYS A 624 16.17 18.74 -16.62
C LYS A 624 15.30 19.71 -17.45
N ASP A 625 15.75 20.17 -18.63
CA ASP A 625 14.94 20.98 -19.56
C ASP A 625 13.66 20.23 -19.99
N ALA A 626 13.79 18.96 -20.36
CA ALA A 626 12.64 18.14 -20.76
C ALA A 626 11.66 17.90 -19.59
N ILE A 627 12.14 17.78 -18.36
CA ILE A 627 11.27 17.69 -17.17
C ILE A 627 10.58 19.05 -16.89
N ASN A 628 11.27 20.17 -17.11
CA ASN A 628 10.67 21.51 -17.00
C ASN A 628 9.57 21.74 -18.03
N ASP A 629 9.75 21.25 -19.26
CA ASP A 629 8.72 21.32 -20.29
C ASP A 629 7.44 20.57 -19.83
N TYR A 630 7.59 19.43 -19.14
CA TYR A 630 6.47 18.72 -18.53
C TYR A 630 5.80 19.53 -17.41
N LEU A 631 6.56 20.08 -16.46
CA LEU A 631 5.99 20.82 -15.32
C LEU A 631 5.25 22.11 -15.74
N LYS A 632 5.61 22.70 -16.89
CA LYS A 632 4.98 23.91 -17.43
C LYS A 632 3.78 23.61 -18.34
N ALA A 633 3.74 22.44 -18.98
CA ALA A 633 2.66 22.09 -19.90
C ALA A 633 1.40 21.63 -19.14
N PRO A 634 0.20 22.11 -19.52
CA PRO A 634 -1.04 21.56 -18.97
C PRO A 634 -1.20 20.09 -19.39
N LEU A 635 -1.74 19.27 -18.49
CA LEU A 635 -1.99 17.85 -18.78
C LEU A 635 -3.11 17.72 -19.82
N ALA A 636 -2.94 16.84 -20.82
CA ALA A 636 -3.95 16.63 -21.86
C ALA A 636 -5.30 16.23 -21.25
N GLY A 637 -6.35 17.02 -21.53
CA GLY A 637 -7.71 16.81 -20.98
C GLY A 637 -7.98 17.49 -19.62
N LEU A 638 -6.98 18.13 -19.00
CA LEU A 638 -7.11 18.82 -17.71
C LEU A 638 -6.76 20.32 -17.86
N GLN A 639 -7.41 21.16 -17.05
CA GLN A 639 -7.22 22.62 -17.09
C GLN A 639 -6.05 23.13 -16.20
N TYR A 640 -5.22 22.23 -15.67
CA TYR A 640 -4.13 22.58 -14.76
C TYR A 640 -2.81 21.86 -15.12
N CYS A 641 -1.68 22.47 -14.73
CA CYS A 641 -0.34 21.90 -14.87
C CYS A 641 -0.07 20.84 -13.78
N PRO A 642 0.89 19.92 -13.99
CA PRO A 642 1.30 18.98 -12.95
C PRO A 642 1.59 19.67 -11.62
N GLN A 643 1.04 19.13 -10.54
CA GLN A 643 1.21 19.68 -9.20
C GLN A 643 2.51 19.18 -8.58
N VAL A 644 3.19 20.06 -7.85
CA VAL A 644 4.43 19.74 -7.11
C VAL A 644 4.22 20.21 -5.67
N PRO A 645 4.59 19.41 -4.65
CA PRO A 645 4.43 19.86 -3.28
C PRO A 645 5.37 21.01 -2.97
N THR A 646 4.81 22.05 -2.36
CA THR A 646 5.51 23.27 -1.95
C THR A 646 5.38 23.53 -0.45
N HIS A 647 4.31 23.01 0.17
CA HIS A 647 3.98 23.21 1.58
C HIS A 647 3.57 21.88 2.21
N GLY A 648 3.58 21.81 3.54
CA GLY A 648 3.15 20.62 4.26
C GLY A 648 3.04 20.84 5.77
N PHE A 649 2.59 19.81 6.46
CA PHE A 649 2.73 19.72 7.91
C PHE A 649 3.21 18.34 8.34
N LEU A 650 3.89 18.30 9.47
CA LEU A 650 4.23 17.11 10.22
C LEU A 650 3.43 17.10 11.52
N MET A 651 2.80 15.99 11.84
CA MET A 651 2.07 15.79 13.08
C MET A 651 2.67 14.62 13.83
N ARG A 652 3.05 14.85 15.10
CA ARG A 652 3.47 13.80 16.02
C ARG A 652 2.50 13.71 17.18
N SER A 653 1.70 12.66 17.22
CA SER A 653 0.66 12.48 18.26
C SER A 653 0.32 11.00 18.45
N GLU A 654 -0.08 10.64 19.67
CA GLU A 654 -0.69 9.35 20.00
C GLU A 654 -1.98 9.10 19.21
N LEU A 655 -2.64 10.17 18.72
CA LEU A 655 -3.79 10.07 17.82
C LEU A 655 -3.45 9.32 16.53
N CYS A 656 -2.24 9.48 15.96
CA CYS A 656 -1.82 8.75 14.77
C CYS A 656 -1.67 7.25 15.05
N THR A 657 -1.22 6.90 16.27
CA THR A 657 -1.08 5.50 16.69
C THR A 657 -2.43 4.86 16.98
N LYS A 658 -3.35 5.60 17.64
CA LYS A 658 -4.73 5.15 17.91
C LYS A 658 -5.54 5.03 16.63
N PHE A 659 -5.30 5.94 15.68
CA PHE A 659 -6.02 6.03 14.40
C PHE A 659 -5.02 6.13 13.22
N PRO A 660 -4.49 4.99 12.74
CA PRO A 660 -3.59 4.97 11.58
C PRO A 660 -4.19 5.63 10.32
N ASP A 661 -5.52 5.57 10.17
CA ASP A 661 -6.26 6.17 9.06
C ASP A 661 -6.80 7.57 9.38
N LEU A 662 -6.12 8.35 10.23
CA LEU A 662 -6.55 9.72 10.55
C LEU A 662 -6.86 10.51 9.27
N ILE A 663 -8.07 11.03 9.18
CA ILE A 663 -8.54 11.73 7.99
C ILE A 663 -7.97 13.14 8.00
N VAL A 664 -7.36 13.52 6.89
CA VAL A 664 -6.92 14.89 6.62
C VAL A 664 -7.79 15.46 5.50
N GLU A 665 -8.48 16.57 5.78
CA GLU A 665 -9.26 17.30 4.78
C GLU A 665 -8.71 18.73 4.64
N ALA A 666 -8.46 19.15 3.41
CA ALA A 666 -8.08 20.52 3.07
C ALA A 666 -9.08 21.07 2.04
N PRO A 667 -10.30 21.46 2.47
CA PRO A 667 -11.35 21.92 1.56
C PRO A 667 -10.88 23.08 0.67
N VAL A 668 -11.54 23.22 -0.49
CA VAL A 668 -11.26 24.26 -1.46
C VAL A 668 -12.41 25.26 -1.41
N SER A 669 -12.17 26.47 -0.92
CA SER A 669 -13.21 27.49 -0.73
C SER A 669 -13.53 28.32 -1.98
N GLY A 670 -12.93 28.01 -3.15
CA GLY A 670 -13.06 28.77 -4.40
C GLY A 670 -13.37 27.92 -5.64
N THR A 671 -13.89 28.55 -6.71
CA THR A 671 -14.26 27.89 -7.99
C THR A 671 -13.10 27.75 -8.98
N GLY A 672 -11.92 28.32 -8.67
CA GLY A 672 -10.78 28.40 -9.61
C GLY A 672 -9.72 27.31 -9.47
N PHE A 673 -9.68 26.57 -8.35
CA PHE A 673 -8.67 25.53 -8.14
C PHE A 673 -9.17 24.16 -8.63
N HIS A 674 -8.50 23.64 -9.67
CA HIS A 674 -8.84 22.37 -10.32
C HIS A 674 -7.85 21.23 -9.99
N GLY A 675 -6.89 21.47 -9.09
CA GLY A 675 -5.90 20.47 -8.66
C GLY A 675 -6.40 19.57 -7.52
N ALA A 676 -5.61 18.54 -7.19
CA ALA A 676 -5.86 17.72 -6.02
C ALA A 676 -5.65 18.53 -4.72
N PRO A 677 -6.52 18.38 -3.70
CA PRO A 677 -6.42 19.12 -2.44
C PRO A 677 -5.22 18.68 -1.59
N ILE A 678 -4.83 17.40 -1.66
CA ILE A 678 -3.69 16.79 -0.96
C ILE A 678 -2.87 16.01 -1.98
N LEU A 679 -1.54 16.18 -1.94
CA LEU A 679 -0.62 15.54 -2.90
C LEU A 679 -0.01 14.24 -2.39
N ARG A 680 0.35 14.19 -1.11
CA ARG A 680 0.91 13.02 -0.42
C ARG A 680 0.45 13.03 1.02
N GLN A 681 -0.01 11.89 1.50
CA GLN A 681 -0.36 11.64 2.89
C GLN A 681 0.23 10.28 3.26
N GLU A 682 1.09 10.24 4.28
CA GLU A 682 1.81 9.02 4.69
C GLU A 682 2.19 9.07 6.16
N ASN A 683 2.05 7.94 6.85
CA ASN A 683 2.60 7.75 8.19
C ASN A 683 4.10 7.40 8.06
N LEU A 684 4.98 8.34 8.42
CA LEU A 684 6.44 8.14 8.40
C LEU A 684 6.90 7.17 9.51
N ASP A 685 6.18 7.17 10.62
CA ASP A 685 6.33 6.30 11.78
C ASP A 685 4.95 6.11 12.42
N GLU A 686 4.78 5.18 13.37
CA GLU A 686 3.47 4.87 14.00
C GLU A 686 2.80 6.10 14.63
N SER A 687 3.60 7.08 15.06
CA SER A 687 3.11 8.32 15.69
C SER A 687 3.29 9.58 14.83
N VAL A 688 3.84 9.48 13.61
CA VAL A 688 4.23 10.64 12.79
C VAL A 688 3.54 10.62 11.43
N LEU A 689 2.64 11.58 11.20
CA LEU A 689 1.93 11.79 9.94
C LEU A 689 2.56 12.94 9.13
N LEU A 690 2.77 12.71 7.85
CA LEU A 690 3.22 13.71 6.86
C LEU A 690 2.11 13.98 5.85
N ALA A 691 1.77 15.25 5.64
CA ALA A 691 0.87 15.69 4.58
C ALA A 691 1.50 16.81 3.74
N LEU A 692 1.43 16.69 2.41
CA LEU A 692 2.00 17.63 1.44
C LEU A 692 0.92 18.27 0.56
N PHE A 693 1.10 19.57 0.28
CA PHE A 693 0.19 20.43 -0.47
C PHE A 693 0.93 21.24 -1.55
N ASP A 694 0.22 21.61 -2.62
CA ASP A 694 0.66 22.58 -3.64
C ASP A 694 0.32 24.03 -3.26
N ARG A 695 -0.55 24.21 -2.26
CA ARG A 695 -1.14 25.50 -1.88
C ARG A 695 -0.49 26.06 -0.62
N VAL A 696 -0.37 27.38 -0.55
CA VAL A 696 0.14 28.09 0.64
C VAL A 696 -0.92 28.07 1.74
N PRO A 697 -0.60 27.61 2.97
CA PRO A 697 -1.50 27.74 4.13
C PRO A 697 -1.88 29.22 4.37
N GLY A 698 -3.18 29.52 4.46
CA GLY A 698 -3.71 30.89 4.61
C GLY A 698 -3.99 31.62 3.29
N SER A 699 -3.87 30.96 2.14
CA SER A 699 -4.32 31.49 0.85
C SER A 699 -5.86 31.40 0.70
N GLU A 700 -6.45 32.10 -0.28
CA GLU A 700 -7.90 32.02 -0.55
C GLU A 700 -8.35 30.60 -0.87
N ASP A 701 -7.47 29.80 -1.48
CA ASP A 701 -7.75 28.41 -1.78
C ASP A 701 -7.48 27.46 -0.61
N PHE A 702 -6.75 27.87 0.45
CA PHE A 702 -6.39 27.00 1.58
C PHE A 702 -6.48 27.75 2.91
N ASP A 703 -7.70 27.94 3.39
CA ASP A 703 -8.06 28.63 4.63
C ASP A 703 -8.25 27.69 5.84
N THR A 704 -8.61 26.43 5.58
CA THR A 704 -9.07 25.49 6.60
C THR A 704 -8.39 24.14 6.43
N LEU A 705 -7.90 23.58 7.55
CA LEU A 705 -7.41 22.22 7.65
C LEU A 705 -8.23 21.48 8.70
N ILE A 706 -8.78 20.32 8.35
CA ILE A 706 -9.60 19.51 9.26
C ILE A 706 -8.90 18.17 9.47
N LEU A 707 -8.64 17.84 10.74
CA LEU A 707 -8.22 16.51 11.15
C LEU A 707 -9.42 15.82 11.79
N ARG A 708 -9.76 14.63 11.30
CA ARG A 708 -10.96 13.90 11.73
C ARG A 708 -10.64 12.45 12.03
N GLN A 709 -11.26 11.91 13.07
CA GLN A 709 -11.21 10.47 13.31
C GLN A 709 -11.85 9.69 12.15
N PRO A 710 -11.25 8.58 11.72
CA PRO A 710 -11.81 7.75 10.68
C PRO A 710 -13.05 7.00 11.18
N PRO A 711 -14.18 6.98 10.44
CA PRO A 711 -15.41 6.34 10.89
C PRO A 711 -15.27 4.84 11.17
N HIS A 712 -14.43 4.10 10.42
CA HIS A 712 -14.23 2.66 10.64
C HIS A 712 -13.41 2.33 11.89
N GLN A 713 -12.62 3.26 12.43
CA GLN A 713 -11.83 3.07 13.67
C GLN A 713 -12.40 3.83 14.87
N GLN A 714 -13.63 4.32 14.77
CA GLN A 714 -14.32 4.99 15.87
C GLN A 714 -14.41 4.07 17.10
N SER A 715 -14.03 4.60 18.27
CA SER A 715 -14.04 3.84 19.52
C SER A 715 -15.45 3.58 20.04
N PHE A 716 -15.60 2.49 20.81
CA PHE A 716 -16.87 2.13 21.44
C PHE A 716 -16.72 2.26 22.95
N ALA A 717 -17.76 2.77 23.61
CA ALA A 717 -17.85 2.82 25.06
C ALA A 717 -19.17 2.20 25.51
N ALA A 718 -19.15 1.55 26.67
CA ALA A 718 -20.35 0.94 27.24
C ALA A 718 -21.40 1.99 27.65
N CYS A 719 -20.94 3.15 28.11
CA CYS A 719 -21.76 4.24 28.65
C CYS A 719 -20.94 5.55 28.70
N GLU A 720 -21.54 6.65 29.17
CA GLU A 720 -20.87 7.97 29.28
C GLU A 720 -19.93 8.02 30.50
N LYS A 721 -20.33 7.42 31.62
CA LYS A 721 -19.50 7.22 32.82
C LYS A 721 -19.84 5.89 33.49
N LEU A 722 -18.81 5.17 33.94
CA LEU A 722 -18.97 3.90 34.64
C LEU A 722 -18.15 3.84 35.93
N ASP A 723 -18.85 3.65 37.04
CA ASP A 723 -18.23 3.42 38.35
C ASP A 723 -18.63 2.05 38.92
N MET A 724 -18.05 1.70 40.07
CA MET A 724 -18.39 0.47 40.82
C MET A 724 -19.85 0.39 41.29
N THR A 725 -20.55 1.53 41.32
CA THR A 725 -21.87 1.68 41.94
C THR A 725 -22.92 2.31 41.04
N HIS A 726 -22.52 2.99 39.95
CA HIS A 726 -23.40 3.79 39.11
C HIS A 726 -23.03 3.63 37.62
N ILE A 727 -24.02 3.75 36.74
CA ILE A 727 -23.86 3.78 35.28
C ILE A 727 -24.66 4.93 34.68
N GLU A 728 -23.98 5.80 33.92
CA GLU A 728 -24.59 6.94 33.22
C GLU A 728 -24.70 6.61 31.72
N THR A 729 -25.92 6.38 31.21
CA THR A 729 -26.17 6.01 29.81
C THR A 729 -26.81 7.16 29.04
N ALA A 730 -26.20 7.55 27.92
CA ALA A 730 -26.74 8.54 27.00
C ALA A 730 -27.40 7.90 25.77
N TYR A 731 -28.71 8.10 25.59
CA TYR A 731 -29.47 7.62 24.42
C TYR A 731 -29.26 8.59 23.24
N LYS A 732 -28.56 8.18 22.19
CA LYS A 732 -28.21 9.06 21.06
C LYS A 732 -29.34 9.11 20.05
N ARG A 733 -29.58 10.27 19.44
CA ARG A 733 -30.59 10.40 18.38
C ARG A 733 -30.17 9.58 17.16
N ILE A 734 -31.09 8.78 16.64
CA ILE A 734 -30.87 7.92 15.47
C ILE A 734 -32.00 8.17 14.47
N TYR A 735 -31.63 8.68 13.30
CA TYR A 735 -32.58 8.95 12.22
C TYR A 735 -32.53 7.83 11.19
N THR A 736 -33.71 7.45 10.69
CA THR A 736 -33.87 6.43 9.64
C THR A 736 -34.25 7.04 8.28
N ILE A 737 -34.30 8.36 8.22
CA ILE A 737 -34.68 9.14 7.04
C ILE A 737 -33.50 9.99 6.54
N PRO A 738 -33.41 10.25 5.23
CA PRO A 738 -32.27 10.95 4.61
C PRO A 738 -32.11 12.41 5.04
N ASN A 739 -33.19 13.08 5.46
CA ASN A 739 -33.18 14.50 5.81
C ASN A 739 -34.03 14.74 7.09
N PRO A 740 -33.48 14.45 8.28
CA PRO A 740 -34.22 14.67 9.52
C PRO A 740 -34.39 16.16 9.83
N SER A 741 -35.49 16.51 10.52
CA SER A 741 -35.87 17.90 10.78
C SER A 741 -34.90 18.64 11.71
N ALA A 742 -34.28 17.91 12.65
CA ALA A 742 -33.26 18.45 13.54
C ALA A 742 -32.02 18.91 12.77
N THR A 743 -31.43 20.05 13.15
CA THR A 743 -30.22 20.60 12.50
C THR A 743 -29.14 20.99 13.51
N GLY A 744 -27.87 21.02 13.07
CA GLY A 744 -26.76 21.52 13.87
C GLY A 744 -26.55 20.81 15.21
N ASN A 745 -26.56 21.57 16.31
CA ASN A 745 -26.28 21.06 17.66
C ASN A 745 -27.38 20.16 18.23
N GLU A 746 -28.61 20.23 17.71
CA GLU A 746 -29.71 19.37 18.17
C GLU A 746 -29.46 17.90 17.81
N ARG A 747 -28.85 17.64 16.64
CA ARG A 747 -28.40 16.29 16.24
C ARG A 747 -27.29 15.73 17.14
N LYS A 748 -26.55 16.60 17.85
CA LYS A 748 -25.40 16.20 18.69
C LYS A 748 -25.80 15.80 20.10
N ARG A 749 -26.93 16.29 20.60
CA ARG A 749 -27.37 16.03 21.97
C ARG A 749 -28.04 14.65 22.05
N PRO A 750 -27.88 13.92 23.16
CA PRO A 750 -28.69 12.73 23.41
C PRO A 750 -30.18 13.09 23.53
N ILE A 751 -31.07 12.17 23.14
CA ILE A 751 -32.53 12.32 23.28
C ILE A 751 -32.96 12.11 24.74
N ALA A 752 -32.22 11.31 25.48
CA ALA A 752 -32.43 11.04 26.89
C ALA A 752 -31.09 10.66 27.54
N GLN A 753 -30.99 10.89 28.85
CA GLN A 753 -29.92 10.36 29.69
C GLN A 753 -30.56 9.55 30.81
N GLY A 754 -29.93 8.44 31.19
CA GLY A 754 -30.30 7.61 32.31
C GLY A 754 -29.13 7.50 33.26
N ASP A 755 -29.39 7.72 34.54
CA ASP A 755 -28.43 7.53 35.63
C ASP A 755 -29.02 6.47 36.55
N TYR A 756 -28.32 5.33 36.64
CA TYR A 756 -28.82 4.14 37.33
C TYR A 756 -27.79 3.60 38.31
N ASN A 757 -28.25 3.28 39.52
CA ASN A 757 -27.45 2.58 40.51
C ASN A 757 -27.32 1.09 40.15
N ARG A 758 -26.28 0.44 40.67
CA ARG A 758 -25.99 -0.99 40.49
C ARG A 758 -27.18 -1.93 40.74
N ASP A 759 -28.07 -1.58 41.67
CA ASP A 759 -29.24 -2.39 42.05
C ASP A 759 -30.49 -2.12 41.20
N ASP A 760 -30.49 -1.09 40.33
CA ASP A 760 -31.63 -0.81 39.45
C ASP A 760 -31.67 -1.85 38.32
N PRO A 761 -32.80 -2.55 38.12
CA PRO A 761 -32.98 -3.48 36.99
C PRO A 761 -32.75 -2.82 35.61
N ARG A 762 -32.92 -1.50 35.49
CA ARG A 762 -32.72 -0.72 34.25
C ARG A 762 -31.26 -0.36 33.98
N ALA A 763 -30.34 -0.60 34.92
CA ALA A 763 -28.92 -0.36 34.73
C ALA A 763 -28.32 -1.18 33.58
N ASN A 764 -28.96 -2.30 33.19
CA ASN A 764 -28.62 -3.10 32.01
C ASN A 764 -27.11 -3.47 31.92
N PHE A 765 -26.43 -3.54 33.06
CA PHE A 765 -25.02 -3.86 33.20
C PHE A 765 -24.81 -4.86 34.34
N ALA A 766 -23.87 -5.78 34.18
CA ALA A 766 -23.56 -6.82 35.16
C ALA A 766 -22.15 -6.60 35.72
N TRP A 767 -22.07 -6.04 36.93
CA TRP A 767 -20.81 -5.90 37.68
C TRP A 767 -20.25 -7.26 38.12
N GLY A 768 -21.11 -8.15 38.65
CA GLY A 768 -20.69 -9.33 39.42
C GLY A 768 -20.37 -8.98 40.87
N ASP A 769 -20.27 -9.96 41.77
CA ASP A 769 -20.16 -9.73 43.22
C ASP A 769 -18.98 -8.80 43.55
N ASN A 770 -17.80 -9.08 42.99
CA ASN A 770 -16.57 -8.29 43.15
C ASN A 770 -16.04 -7.76 41.80
N ASN A 771 -16.90 -7.19 40.95
CA ASN A 771 -16.44 -6.65 39.66
C ASN A 771 -15.83 -7.71 38.72
N GLU A 772 -16.29 -8.96 38.83
CA GLU A 772 -15.73 -10.10 38.11
C GLU A 772 -16.35 -10.27 36.72
N ILE A 773 -17.60 -9.83 36.50
CA ILE A 773 -18.32 -10.05 35.24
C ILE A 773 -18.05 -8.90 34.27
N ARG A 774 -18.39 -7.66 34.67
CA ARG A 774 -18.12 -6.41 33.93
C ARG A 774 -18.69 -6.36 32.52
N THR A 775 -19.93 -6.84 32.32
CA THR A 775 -20.52 -6.95 30.98
C THR A 775 -21.84 -6.19 30.81
N LEU A 776 -22.06 -5.61 29.63
CA LEU A 776 -23.38 -5.14 29.20
C LEU A 776 -24.38 -6.30 29.11
N ARG A 777 -25.58 -6.13 29.68
CA ARG A 777 -26.66 -7.14 29.65
C ARG A 777 -27.44 -7.06 28.34
N LEU A 778 -27.04 -7.86 27.37
CA LEU A 778 -27.80 -8.09 26.13
C LEU A 778 -28.72 -9.31 26.30
N PRO A 779 -29.99 -9.26 25.85
CA PRO A 779 -30.62 -8.23 24.98
C PRO A 779 -31.25 -7.02 25.70
N GLY A 780 -31.36 -7.03 27.03
CA GLY A 780 -32.11 -6.00 27.78
C GLY A 780 -31.70 -4.57 27.43
N TRP A 781 -30.40 -4.32 27.33
CA TRP A 781 -29.85 -3.02 26.94
C TRP A 781 -30.34 -2.52 25.57
N ILE A 782 -30.27 -3.35 24.52
CA ILE A 782 -30.63 -2.91 23.17
C ILE A 782 -32.14 -2.74 23.00
N GLN A 783 -32.94 -3.52 23.73
CA GLN A 783 -34.39 -3.37 23.75
C GLN A 783 -34.81 -2.06 24.44
N ASP A 784 -34.13 -1.68 25.52
CA ASP A 784 -34.34 -0.41 26.21
C ASP A 784 -33.98 0.80 25.33
N VAL A 785 -32.86 0.70 24.60
CA VAL A 785 -32.47 1.69 23.57
C VAL A 785 -33.55 1.82 22.51
N TYR A 786 -33.98 0.69 21.92
CA TYR A 786 -35.00 0.68 20.87
C TYR A 786 -36.33 1.30 21.34
N LYS A 787 -36.77 0.93 22.55
CA LYS A 787 -38.00 1.47 23.16
C LYS A 787 -37.88 2.97 23.41
N THR A 788 -36.77 3.41 24.00
CA THR A 788 -36.53 4.83 24.28
C THR A 788 -36.53 5.68 23.01
N LEU A 789 -35.93 5.18 21.93
CA LEU A 789 -35.94 5.86 20.63
C LEU A 789 -37.33 5.89 20.00
N SER A 790 -38.05 4.77 20.04
CA SER A 790 -39.41 4.67 19.50
C SER A 790 -40.39 5.61 20.23
N ASP A 791 -40.23 5.75 21.54
CA ASP A 791 -41.12 6.57 22.38
C ASP A 791 -40.79 8.08 22.31
N LYS A 792 -39.50 8.45 22.17
CA LYS A 792 -39.04 9.86 22.32
C LYS A 792 -38.62 10.55 21.02
N MET A 793 -38.36 9.83 19.94
CA MET A 793 -38.01 10.45 18.66
C MET A 793 -39.25 11.11 18.02
N PRO A 794 -39.09 12.21 17.26
CA PRO A 794 -40.20 12.80 16.52
C PRO A 794 -40.86 11.81 15.56
N ALA A 795 -42.19 11.92 15.40
CA ALA A 795 -42.98 10.99 14.60
C ALA A 795 -42.48 10.91 13.13
N GLY A 796 -42.23 9.70 12.65
CA GLY A 796 -41.76 9.45 11.29
C GLY A 796 -40.24 9.62 11.06
N GLU A 797 -39.48 10.03 12.07
CA GLU A 797 -38.01 10.17 11.94
C GLU A 797 -37.25 8.87 12.25
N PHE A 798 -37.83 8.00 13.09
CA PHE A 798 -37.33 6.67 13.41
C PHE A 798 -38.40 5.62 13.05
N VAL A 799 -38.14 4.84 11.99
CA VAL A 799 -39.10 3.92 11.34
C VAL A 799 -38.58 2.49 11.34
N ASP A 800 -37.81 2.10 12.36
CA ASP A 800 -37.39 0.71 12.53
C ASP A 800 -38.43 -0.11 13.29
N ASP A 801 -38.74 -1.29 12.77
CA ASP A 801 -39.66 -2.30 13.32
C ASP A 801 -39.03 -3.15 14.43
N LYS A 802 -37.70 -3.31 14.44
CA LYS A 802 -36.94 -4.17 15.36
C LYS A 802 -35.52 -3.63 15.59
N ALA A 803 -34.97 -3.97 16.75
CA ALA A 803 -33.58 -3.68 17.10
C ALA A 803 -32.57 -4.44 16.22
N SER A 804 -31.61 -3.73 15.64
CA SER A 804 -30.56 -4.29 14.77
C SER A 804 -29.16 -4.18 15.40
N SER A 805 -28.19 -4.94 14.88
CA SER A 805 -26.78 -4.79 15.29
C SER A 805 -26.18 -3.46 14.84
N ALA A 806 -26.63 -2.92 13.69
CA ALA A 806 -26.28 -1.57 13.26
C ALA A 806 -26.76 -0.50 14.26
N LEU A 807 -27.97 -0.64 14.82
CA LEU A 807 -28.49 0.23 15.88
C LEU A 807 -27.60 0.16 17.13
N ALA A 808 -27.23 -1.05 17.55
CA ALA A 808 -26.35 -1.25 18.70
C ALA A 808 -24.96 -0.62 18.49
N GLY A 809 -24.35 -0.85 17.31
CA GLY A 809 -23.05 -0.28 16.96
C GLY A 809 -23.05 1.25 16.99
N ILE A 810 -24.09 1.88 16.42
CA ILE A 810 -24.24 3.35 16.47
C ILE A 810 -24.39 3.86 17.90
N GLN A 811 -25.17 3.16 18.71
CA GLN A 811 -25.47 3.60 20.07
C GLN A 811 -24.24 3.48 20.98
N LEU A 812 -23.40 2.46 20.79
CA LEU A 812 -22.14 2.26 21.51
C LEU A 812 -20.98 3.15 21.02
N ASN A 813 -21.05 3.69 19.80
CA ASN A 813 -20.00 4.54 19.23
C ASN A 813 -19.74 5.81 20.05
N ASN A 814 -18.51 6.07 20.45
CA ASN A 814 -18.12 7.39 20.95
C ASN A 814 -18.34 8.47 19.88
N PRO A 815 -18.66 9.72 20.25
CA PRO A 815 -18.77 10.81 19.28
C PRO A 815 -17.48 10.93 18.45
N MET A 816 -17.63 11.20 17.16
CA MET A 816 -16.50 11.44 16.27
C MET A 816 -15.98 12.86 16.52
N TYR A 817 -14.75 12.97 17.02
CA TYR A 817 -14.09 14.25 17.24
C TYR A 817 -13.31 14.67 16.00
N PHE A 818 -13.25 15.98 15.81
CA PHE A 818 -12.43 16.62 14.78
C PHE A 818 -11.76 17.87 15.36
N LEU A 819 -10.62 18.20 14.79
CA LEU A 819 -9.92 19.46 15.01
C LEU A 819 -9.97 20.25 13.70
N GLU A 820 -10.64 21.39 13.73
CA GLU A 820 -10.66 22.36 12.65
C GLU A 820 -9.65 23.46 12.97
N ILE A 821 -8.66 23.58 12.09
CA ILE A 821 -7.59 24.56 12.15
C ILE A 821 -7.92 25.62 11.10
N ARG A 822 -8.29 26.83 11.57
CA ARG A 822 -8.52 27.98 10.68
C ARG A 822 -7.24 28.79 10.56
N LEU A 823 -6.73 28.86 9.33
CA LEU A 823 -5.53 29.57 8.95
C LEU A 823 -5.92 31.02 8.61
N THR A 824 -5.26 31.99 9.23
CA THR A 824 -5.53 33.41 8.91
C THR A 824 -5.04 33.78 7.51
N HIS A 825 -5.78 34.67 6.84
CA HIS A 825 -5.44 35.12 5.50
C HIS A 825 -4.15 35.93 5.48
N LEU A 826 -3.20 35.54 4.62
CA LEU A 826 -1.96 36.27 4.39
C LEU A 826 -2.23 37.58 3.62
N ASP A 827 -1.54 38.67 4.00
CA ASP A 827 -1.59 39.97 3.30
C ASP A 827 -1.27 39.79 1.81
N PRO A 828 -1.93 40.52 0.88
CA PRO A 828 -1.76 40.37 -0.56
C PRO A 828 -0.34 40.68 -1.07
N VAL A 829 0.49 41.43 -0.33
CA VAL A 829 1.90 41.70 -0.68
C VAL A 829 2.77 40.45 -0.52
N SER A 830 2.35 39.50 0.32
CA SER A 830 2.95 38.17 0.49
C SER A 830 2.64 37.23 -0.68
N ARG A 831 1.64 37.58 -1.52
CA ARG A 831 1.27 36.85 -2.74
C ARG A 831 2.28 37.07 -3.88
N LEU A 832 3.27 37.96 -3.76
CA LEU A 832 4.30 38.15 -4.80
C LEU A 832 5.20 36.90 -5.01
N GLY A 833 5.04 35.86 -4.20
CA GLY A 833 5.55 34.50 -4.46
C GLY A 833 4.61 33.60 -5.26
N ASP A 834 3.52 34.12 -5.87
CA ASP A 834 2.46 33.41 -6.63
C ASP A 834 2.95 32.56 -7.82
N SER A 835 4.26 32.51 -8.03
CA SER A 835 4.90 31.57 -8.94
C SER A 835 6.25 31.15 -8.37
N GLY A 836 6.25 30.48 -7.21
CA GLY A 836 7.38 29.60 -6.88
C GLY A 836 7.62 28.70 -8.10
N PRO A 837 8.79 28.73 -8.74
CA PRO A 837 8.90 28.19 -10.08
C PRO A 837 8.66 26.70 -10.01
N ARG A 838 7.57 26.31 -10.68
CA ARG A 838 7.23 24.92 -11.04
C ARG A 838 8.22 24.39 -12.08
N SER A 839 9.52 24.68 -11.90
CA SER A 839 10.58 24.37 -12.85
C SER A 839 11.94 24.49 -12.17
N PHE A 840 12.84 23.54 -12.47
CA PHE A 840 14.27 23.64 -12.20
C PHE A 840 14.86 24.92 -12.82
N MET A 841 15.69 25.64 -12.07
CA MET A 841 16.37 26.86 -12.55
C MET A 841 17.52 26.53 -13.51
N MET A 842 17.60 27.23 -14.66
CA MET A 842 18.76 27.13 -15.57
C MET A 842 19.08 28.40 -16.37
N LEU A 843 20.39 28.74 -16.44
CA LEU A 843 21.19 29.08 -17.64
C LEU A 843 22.50 29.85 -17.32
N GLU A 844 23.57 29.43 -18.02
CA GLU A 844 24.95 29.97 -18.29
C GLU A 844 25.92 30.42 -17.17
N PRO A 845 27.22 30.01 -17.23
CA PRO A 845 28.30 30.60 -16.46
C PRO A 845 28.73 31.92 -17.12
N ARG A 846 28.13 33.03 -16.68
CA ARG A 846 28.81 34.33 -16.83
C ARG A 846 29.59 34.58 -15.57
N PHE A 847 30.91 34.42 -15.64
CA PHE A 847 31.85 35.00 -14.70
C PHE A 847 31.65 36.53 -14.66
N LYS A 848 30.66 36.99 -13.90
CA LYS A 848 30.60 38.36 -13.41
C LYS A 848 30.99 38.32 -11.95
N ARG A 849 32.14 38.95 -11.65
CA ARG A 849 32.64 39.23 -10.30
C ARG A 849 31.47 39.49 -9.36
N VAL A 850 31.43 38.70 -8.29
CA VAL A 850 30.49 38.78 -7.16
C VAL A 850 30.21 40.24 -6.83
N ALA A 851 29.06 40.73 -7.27
CA ALA A 851 28.50 41.96 -6.72
C ALA A 851 28.20 41.66 -5.25
N LYS A 852 28.61 42.56 -4.36
CA LYS A 852 28.37 42.48 -2.90
C LYS A 852 26.88 42.20 -2.66
N THR A 853 26.53 40.95 -2.39
CA THR A 853 25.17 40.58 -1.98
C THR A 853 24.96 41.08 -0.55
N LYS A 854 24.04 42.02 -0.37
CA LYS A 854 23.52 42.37 0.96
C LYS A 854 22.95 41.09 1.60
N PRO A 855 23.08 40.90 2.93
CA PRO A 855 22.38 39.83 3.62
C PRO A 855 20.88 40.02 3.39
N MET A 856 20.26 39.00 2.79
CA MET A 856 18.85 38.99 2.47
C MET A 856 18.07 38.89 3.79
N GLY A 857 17.40 39.98 4.17
CA GLY A 857 16.42 39.92 5.25
C GLY A 857 15.22 39.13 4.75
N LEU A 858 15.03 37.91 5.25
CA LEU A 858 13.85 37.10 4.97
C LEU A 858 12.62 37.79 5.56
N PRO A 859 11.50 37.91 4.80
CA PRO A 859 10.27 38.50 5.31
C PRO A 859 9.72 37.64 6.46
N ARG A 860 9.58 38.29 7.61
CA ARG A 860 8.92 37.76 8.80
C ARG A 860 7.42 37.92 8.64
N ARG A 861 6.67 36.82 8.60
CA ARG A 861 5.30 36.72 9.13
C ARG A 861 4.86 35.26 9.11
N GLY A 862 4.78 34.69 10.31
CA GLY A 862 4.28 33.35 10.55
C GLY A 862 2.77 33.31 10.44
N ILE A 863 2.27 32.14 10.08
CA ILE A 863 0.85 31.78 10.06
C ILE A 863 0.28 32.08 11.46
N ASP A 864 -0.79 32.86 11.55
CA ASP A 864 -1.60 33.01 12.77
C ASP A 864 -2.75 31.99 12.67
N ILE A 865 -2.97 31.19 13.72
CA ILE A 865 -3.91 30.07 13.73
C ILE A 865 -5.01 30.31 14.77
N SER A 866 -6.26 29.97 14.43
CA SER A 866 -7.39 29.96 15.37
C SER A 866 -8.06 28.59 15.48
N GLU A 867 -8.33 28.24 16.73
CA GLU A 867 -8.82 26.97 17.30
C GLU A 867 -10.30 26.65 17.22
N PHE A 868 -10.76 25.56 16.59
CA PHE A 868 -12.06 24.97 16.97
C PHE A 868 -11.99 23.44 17.08
N THR A 869 -12.08 22.92 18.31
CA THR A 869 -12.35 21.50 18.56
C THR A 869 -13.85 21.29 18.70
N GLY A 870 -14.40 20.36 17.93
CA GLY A 870 -15.84 20.11 17.92
C GLY A 870 -16.17 18.62 17.88
N VAL A 871 -17.41 18.31 18.26
CA VAL A 871 -18.04 17.02 17.99
C VAL A 871 -18.77 17.13 16.65
N LEU A 872 -18.49 16.27 15.68
CA LEU A 872 -19.32 16.18 14.47
C LEU A 872 -20.71 15.66 14.85
N PRO A 873 -21.80 16.07 14.15
CA PRO A 873 -23.06 15.37 14.29
C PRO A 873 -22.85 13.88 14.04
N ALA A 874 -23.48 13.03 14.85
CA ALA A 874 -23.59 11.61 14.53
C ALA A 874 -24.08 11.47 13.07
N PRO A 875 -23.59 10.47 12.30
CA PRO A 875 -23.75 10.37 10.85
C PRO A 875 -25.18 10.77 10.45
N GLY A 876 -25.30 11.96 9.85
CA GLY A 876 -26.55 12.72 9.82
C GLY A 876 -27.38 12.53 8.56
N ASP A 877 -26.83 11.87 7.54
CA ASP A 877 -27.51 11.57 6.28
C ASP A 877 -27.66 10.05 6.15
N ARG A 878 -28.42 9.46 7.08
CA ARG A 878 -28.70 8.03 7.08
C ARG A 878 -29.76 7.73 6.04
N ARG A 879 -29.32 7.30 4.87
CA ARG A 879 -30.18 6.77 3.82
C ARG A 879 -30.49 5.31 4.10
N ARG A 880 -31.78 5.00 4.24
CA ARG A 880 -32.29 3.65 4.06
C ARG A 880 -32.69 3.50 2.59
N ILE A 881 -32.18 2.48 1.92
CA ILE A 881 -32.71 2.09 0.60
C ILE A 881 -34.10 1.52 0.87
N ASP A 882 -35.12 2.07 0.21
CA ASP A 882 -36.49 1.59 0.34
C ASP A 882 -36.51 0.09 0.03
N ALA A 883 -37.05 -0.69 0.97
CA ALA A 883 -37.25 -2.11 0.81
C ALA A 883 -38.46 -2.32 -0.11
N ASP A 884 -38.28 -2.11 -1.41
CA ASP A 884 -39.18 -2.70 -2.38
C ASP A 884 -38.98 -4.21 -2.31
N ASN A 885 -40.11 -4.94 -2.25
CA ASN A 885 -40.21 -6.38 -1.96
C ASN A 885 -39.59 -7.26 -3.06
N THR A 886 -38.27 -7.20 -3.19
CA THR A 886 -37.38 -8.22 -3.75
C THR A 886 -35.96 -7.83 -3.33
N VAL A 887 -35.59 -8.08 -2.07
CA VAL A 887 -34.16 -8.11 -1.72
C VAL A 887 -33.57 -9.36 -2.37
N SER A 888 -33.28 -9.25 -3.66
CA SER A 888 -32.11 -9.94 -4.20
C SER A 888 -30.95 -9.51 -3.32
N ASN A 889 -30.15 -10.48 -2.83
CA ASN A 889 -28.88 -10.24 -2.16
C ASN A 889 -27.98 -9.42 -3.10
N GLN A 890 -28.20 -8.11 -3.19
CA GLN A 890 -27.34 -7.20 -3.94
C GLN A 890 -26.09 -7.02 -3.09
N GLN A 891 -25.14 -7.93 -3.35
CA GLN A 891 -23.77 -7.82 -2.89
C GLN A 891 -23.20 -6.51 -3.48
N PRO A 892 -22.68 -5.55 -2.68
CA PRO A 892 -21.72 -4.58 -3.18
C PRO A 892 -20.64 -5.29 -4.00
N PRO A 893 -20.03 -4.57 -4.96
CA PRO A 893 -19.06 -5.16 -5.87
C PRO A 893 -18.01 -5.92 -5.05
N PRO A 894 -17.65 -7.16 -5.44
CA PRO A 894 -16.65 -7.91 -4.72
C PRO A 894 -15.41 -7.02 -4.62
N THR A 895 -14.91 -6.77 -3.41
CA THR A 895 -13.50 -6.44 -3.24
C THR A 895 -12.77 -7.64 -3.79
N SER A 896 -12.40 -7.52 -5.06
CA SER A 896 -11.82 -8.62 -5.79
C SER A 896 -10.56 -9.00 -5.04
N ARG A 897 -10.51 -10.22 -4.49
CA ARG A 897 -9.30 -11.01 -4.67
C ARG A 897 -9.12 -11.12 -6.18
N ALA A 898 -8.48 -10.12 -6.76
CA ALA A 898 -8.09 -10.15 -8.15
C ALA A 898 -7.09 -11.29 -8.27
N LEU A 899 -7.59 -12.48 -8.58
CA LEU A 899 -6.84 -13.38 -9.44
C LEU A 899 -6.57 -12.55 -10.69
N THR A 900 -5.34 -12.05 -10.80
CA THR A 900 -4.87 -11.23 -11.89
C THR A 900 -4.90 -12.09 -13.15
N PHE A 901 -6.02 -12.03 -13.87
CA PHE A 901 -6.09 -12.56 -15.21
C PHE A 901 -5.38 -11.56 -16.13
N PHE A 902 -4.17 -11.90 -16.57
CA PHE A 902 -3.50 -11.19 -17.65
C PHE A 902 -4.29 -11.41 -18.95
N ALA A 903 -5.19 -10.47 -19.25
CA ALA A 903 -5.71 -10.27 -20.59
C ALA A 903 -4.62 -9.54 -21.40
N MET A 904 -4.05 -10.25 -22.37
CA MET A 904 -3.22 -9.68 -23.44
C MET A 904 -4.02 -9.75 -24.74
N PRO A 905 -3.83 -8.78 -25.66
CA PRO A 905 -4.71 -8.56 -26.80
C PRO A 905 -4.74 -9.77 -27.74
N ALA A 906 -5.93 -10.11 -28.22
CA ALA A 906 -6.14 -11.17 -29.19
C ALA A 906 -5.49 -10.81 -30.54
N THR A 907 -4.51 -11.60 -30.97
CA THR A 907 -4.12 -11.67 -32.37
C THR A 907 -5.11 -12.57 -33.12
N PRO A 908 -5.51 -12.24 -34.36
CA PRO A 908 -6.50 -13.02 -35.10
C PRO A 908 -5.98 -14.43 -35.39
N SER A 909 -6.83 -15.41 -35.13
CA SER A 909 -6.58 -16.85 -35.26
C SER A 909 -6.81 -17.39 -36.67
N ASP A 910 -6.22 -18.56 -36.93
CA ASP A 910 -6.71 -19.50 -37.94
C ASP A 910 -7.39 -20.69 -37.21
N PRO A 911 -8.69 -20.99 -37.41
CA PRO A 911 -9.49 -21.80 -36.44
C PRO A 911 -9.32 -23.33 -36.51
N ALA A 912 -8.42 -23.87 -37.32
CA ALA A 912 -8.40 -25.31 -37.66
C ALA A 912 -7.01 -25.98 -37.57
N GLY A 913 -6.07 -25.41 -36.81
CA GLY A 913 -4.73 -26.00 -36.59
C GLY A 913 -4.63 -26.85 -35.32
N SER A 914 -3.87 -27.95 -35.37
CA SER A 914 -3.39 -28.64 -34.16
C SER A 914 -2.59 -27.70 -33.27
N PRO A 915 -2.64 -27.82 -31.93
CA PRO A 915 -1.94 -26.92 -31.03
C PRO A 915 -0.42 -26.97 -31.25
N ASN A 916 0.20 -25.79 -31.36
CA ASN A 916 1.64 -25.67 -31.59
C ASN A 916 2.34 -25.08 -30.34
N PHE A 917 2.95 -25.95 -29.54
CA PHE A 917 3.77 -25.56 -28.40
C PHE A 917 5.23 -25.34 -28.81
N GLN A 918 5.81 -24.21 -28.41
CA GLN A 918 7.24 -23.93 -28.52
C GLN A 918 7.95 -24.37 -27.24
N TYR A 919 8.99 -25.19 -27.40
CA TYR A 919 9.82 -25.69 -26.31
C TYR A 919 11.21 -25.09 -26.38
N ARG A 920 11.70 -24.59 -25.25
CA ARG A 920 13.06 -24.06 -25.09
C ARG A 920 13.63 -24.48 -23.74
N VAL A 921 14.94 -24.76 -23.71
CA VAL A 921 15.65 -25.09 -22.47
C VAL A 921 16.84 -24.17 -22.33
N TYR A 922 16.96 -23.52 -21.17
CA TYR A 922 18.05 -22.60 -20.88
C TYR A 922 18.41 -22.57 -19.39
N GLY A 923 19.63 -22.16 -19.07
CA GLY A 923 20.09 -21.94 -17.70
C GLY A 923 19.67 -20.55 -17.18
N PHE A 924 19.68 -20.37 -15.86
CA PHE A 924 19.34 -19.09 -15.23
C PHE A 924 20.21 -17.93 -15.77
N GLY A 925 19.58 -16.90 -16.34
CA GLY A 925 20.26 -15.74 -16.92
C GLY A 925 20.90 -15.93 -18.30
N SER A 926 20.69 -17.07 -18.97
CA SER A 926 21.21 -17.36 -20.31
C SER A 926 20.08 -17.71 -21.28
N THR A 927 20.33 -17.58 -22.59
CA THR A 927 19.40 -18.00 -23.66
C THR A 927 19.64 -19.46 -24.11
N ALA A 928 20.67 -20.11 -23.58
CA ALA A 928 21.06 -21.50 -23.82
C ALA A 928 21.55 -22.15 -22.52
N VAL A 929 21.84 -23.45 -22.54
CA VAL A 929 22.37 -24.16 -21.36
C VAL A 929 23.89 -24.06 -21.31
N PRO A 930 24.49 -23.35 -20.35
CA PRO A 930 25.94 -23.25 -20.26
C PRO A 930 26.56 -24.57 -19.76
N MET A 931 27.67 -24.98 -20.37
CA MET A 931 28.43 -26.16 -19.96
C MET A 931 29.38 -25.79 -18.80
N TYR A 932 28.89 -25.92 -17.57
CA TYR A 932 29.73 -25.83 -16.37
C TYR A 932 30.03 -27.25 -15.86
N PRO A 933 31.23 -27.80 -16.13
CA PRO A 933 31.56 -29.16 -15.71
C PRO A 933 31.50 -29.26 -14.18
N ARG A 934 30.86 -30.32 -13.68
CA ARG A 934 30.75 -30.69 -12.26
C ARG A 934 29.96 -29.72 -11.36
N LEU A 935 29.32 -28.69 -11.92
CA LEU A 935 28.40 -27.84 -11.18
C LEU A 935 26.94 -28.28 -11.43
N PRO A 936 26.16 -28.59 -10.39
CA PRO A 936 24.73 -28.81 -10.54
C PRO A 936 24.06 -27.47 -10.91
N GLN A 937 23.29 -27.47 -11.99
CA GLN A 937 22.61 -26.30 -12.55
C GLN A 937 21.10 -26.52 -12.58
N ASP A 938 20.35 -25.45 -12.38
CA ASP A 938 18.89 -25.47 -12.53
C ASP A 938 18.54 -25.11 -13.98
N LEU A 939 17.84 -26.02 -14.65
CA LEU A 939 17.46 -25.87 -16.05
C LEU A 939 15.99 -25.52 -16.17
N ILE A 940 15.69 -24.44 -16.89
CA ILE A 940 14.31 -24.01 -17.13
C ILE A 940 13.84 -24.61 -18.44
N PHE A 941 12.77 -25.39 -18.39
CA PHE A 941 12.01 -25.88 -19.54
C PHE A 941 10.84 -24.93 -19.78
N SER A 942 10.93 -24.13 -20.83
CA SER A 942 9.90 -23.19 -21.25
C SER A 942 9.01 -23.82 -22.31
N ILE A 943 7.71 -23.86 -22.05
CA ILE A 943 6.69 -24.43 -22.93
C ILE A 943 5.60 -23.36 -23.14
N ILE A 944 5.55 -22.78 -24.35
CA ILE A 944 4.67 -21.65 -24.67
C ILE A 944 3.80 -22.03 -25.87
N LEU A 945 2.48 -21.83 -25.78
CA LEU A 945 1.59 -22.00 -26.93
C LEU A 945 1.77 -20.83 -27.91
N LYS A 946 2.19 -21.12 -29.15
CA LYS A 946 2.41 -20.09 -30.18
C LYS A 946 1.16 -19.77 -30.99
N ASP A 947 0.56 -20.80 -31.58
CA ASP A 947 -0.56 -20.69 -32.52
C ASP A 947 -1.56 -21.84 -32.31
N GLY A 948 -2.86 -21.53 -32.36
CA GLY A 948 -3.98 -22.47 -32.30
C GLY A 948 -5.06 -22.07 -31.29
N THR A 949 -6.32 -22.00 -31.72
CA THR A 949 -7.46 -21.75 -30.82
C THR A 949 -7.79 -22.94 -29.92
N GLY A 950 -7.23 -24.14 -30.15
CA GLY A 950 -7.09 -25.23 -29.17
C GLY A 950 -8.35 -25.72 -28.44
N ASP A 951 -9.53 -25.17 -28.74
CA ASP A 951 -10.75 -25.37 -27.95
C ASP A 951 -11.26 -26.81 -28.01
N GLN A 952 -10.89 -27.55 -29.07
CA GLN A 952 -11.23 -28.95 -29.26
C GLN A 952 -10.19 -29.92 -28.68
N PHE A 953 -9.02 -29.44 -28.26
CA PHE A 953 -7.93 -30.29 -27.77
C PHE A 953 -7.90 -30.27 -26.24
N GLU A 954 -7.88 -31.47 -25.66
CA GLU A 954 -7.86 -31.71 -24.23
C GLU A 954 -6.56 -32.43 -23.88
N LEU A 955 -5.57 -31.71 -23.34
CA LEU A 955 -4.25 -32.24 -23.06
C LEU A 955 -4.26 -33.12 -21.81
N THR A 956 -3.85 -34.38 -21.93
CA THR A 956 -3.78 -35.35 -20.82
C THR A 956 -2.38 -35.48 -20.25
N GLU A 957 -1.34 -35.41 -21.07
CA GLU A 957 0.05 -35.59 -20.64
C GLU A 957 1.02 -34.99 -21.65
N ILE A 958 2.07 -34.32 -21.16
CA ILE A 958 3.28 -34.04 -21.96
C ILE A 958 4.44 -34.80 -21.33
N SER A 959 5.10 -35.64 -22.13
CA SER A 959 6.29 -36.38 -21.73
C SER A 959 7.50 -35.85 -22.50
N ILE A 960 8.51 -35.37 -21.77
CA ILE A 960 9.79 -34.93 -22.35
C ILE A 960 10.84 -35.98 -22.01
N GLU A 961 11.40 -36.62 -23.02
CA GLU A 961 12.39 -37.68 -22.87
C GLU A 961 13.80 -37.17 -23.14
N VAL A 962 14.59 -37.06 -22.07
CA VAL A 962 15.97 -36.59 -22.11
C VAL A 962 16.91 -37.79 -21.89
N ARG A 963 17.78 -38.07 -22.85
CA ARG A 963 18.73 -39.20 -22.73
C ARG A 963 19.85 -38.89 -21.73
N MET A 964 20.15 -39.88 -20.87
CA MET A 964 21.25 -39.83 -19.92
C MET A 964 22.32 -40.89 -20.24
N GLY A 965 23.56 -40.62 -19.86
CA GLY A 965 24.68 -41.59 -19.95
C GLY A 965 25.97 -40.99 -20.50
N GLU A 966 26.98 -41.83 -20.65
CA GLU A 966 28.30 -41.42 -21.16
C GLU A 966 28.20 -40.83 -22.58
N THR A 967 28.95 -39.76 -22.81
CA THR A 967 28.93 -39.04 -24.09
C THR A 967 29.96 -39.62 -25.04
N SER A 968 29.61 -39.69 -26.33
CA SER A 968 30.52 -40.09 -27.41
C SER A 968 30.25 -39.26 -28.66
N ALA A 969 31.16 -39.28 -29.64
CA ALA A 969 31.01 -38.52 -30.89
C ALA A 969 29.70 -38.80 -31.65
N ARG A 970 29.07 -39.97 -31.45
CA ARG A 970 27.78 -40.36 -32.05
C ARG A 970 26.57 -40.22 -31.10
N ARG A 971 26.79 -40.11 -29.79
CA ARG A 971 25.71 -40.04 -28.78
C ARG A 971 25.91 -38.82 -27.88
N LYS A 972 25.08 -37.80 -28.12
CA LYS A 972 25.03 -36.56 -27.36
C LYS A 972 23.94 -36.68 -26.29
N ASN A 973 24.34 -36.77 -25.03
CA ASN A 973 23.45 -36.86 -23.86
C ASN A 973 23.57 -35.58 -23.01
N LEU A 974 22.47 -35.16 -22.37
CA LEU A 974 22.44 -33.94 -21.54
C LEU A 974 23.22 -34.11 -20.24
N THR A 975 23.02 -35.23 -19.54
CA THR A 975 23.60 -35.51 -18.23
C THR A 975 24.01 -36.98 -18.13
N LEU A 976 24.99 -37.30 -17.28
CA LEU A 976 25.39 -38.68 -17.01
C LEU A 976 24.30 -39.44 -16.23
N ALA A 977 23.76 -38.81 -15.18
CA ALA A 977 22.66 -39.31 -14.37
C ALA A 977 22.02 -38.14 -13.59
N TYR A 978 20.70 -38.13 -13.46
CA TYR A 978 19.98 -37.13 -12.68
C TYR A 978 19.88 -37.55 -11.20
N ARG A 979 20.44 -36.73 -10.29
CA ARG A 979 20.36 -36.91 -8.83
C ARG A 979 19.78 -35.68 -8.11
N GLY A 980 19.13 -34.79 -8.85
CA GLY A 980 18.56 -33.56 -8.31
C GLY A 980 17.27 -33.78 -7.50
N PRO A 981 16.82 -32.77 -6.75
CA PRO A 981 15.66 -32.86 -5.86
C PRO A 981 14.30 -32.94 -6.58
N GLY A 982 14.27 -32.87 -7.92
CA GLY A 982 13.07 -32.96 -8.74
C GLY A 982 12.80 -31.71 -9.58
N ALA A 983 11.63 -31.69 -10.22
CA ALA A 983 11.14 -30.57 -11.02
C ALA A 983 10.05 -29.79 -10.27
N THR A 984 9.94 -28.49 -10.53
CA THR A 984 8.90 -27.63 -9.94
C THR A 984 8.30 -26.74 -11.03
N MET A 985 6.97 -26.68 -11.11
CA MET A 985 6.29 -25.79 -12.07
C MET A 985 6.63 -24.32 -11.76
N LEU A 986 6.95 -23.55 -12.80
CA LEU A 986 7.15 -22.10 -12.73
C LEU A 986 5.86 -21.35 -13.11
N SER A 987 5.14 -21.86 -14.11
CA SER A 987 3.86 -21.30 -14.57
C SER A 987 2.79 -22.38 -14.69
N ASN A 988 1.51 -21.98 -14.55
CA ASN A 988 0.35 -22.86 -14.66
C ASN A 988 0.39 -24.08 -13.71
N LEU A 989 0.22 -23.82 -12.41
CA LEU A 989 0.19 -24.80 -11.31
C LEU A 989 -0.94 -25.86 -11.40
N ARG A 990 -1.71 -25.88 -12.50
CA ARG A 990 -2.65 -26.94 -12.84
C ARG A 990 -1.96 -28.23 -13.24
N PHE A 991 -0.66 -28.20 -13.51
CA PHE A 991 0.13 -29.40 -13.80
C PHE A 991 1.07 -29.73 -12.64
N ASN A 992 1.45 -31.01 -12.57
CA ASN A 992 2.58 -31.51 -11.80
C ASN A 992 3.61 -32.03 -12.79
N VAL A 993 4.89 -31.74 -12.54
CA VAL A 993 6.00 -32.38 -13.27
C VAL A 993 6.57 -33.47 -12.38
N ILE A 994 6.58 -34.69 -12.90
CA ILE A 994 7.15 -35.84 -12.22
C ILE A 994 8.32 -36.35 -13.05
N PRO A 995 9.56 -36.15 -12.59
CA PRO A 995 10.72 -36.80 -13.20
C PRO A 995 10.69 -38.29 -12.88
N THR A 996 10.75 -39.12 -13.91
CA THR A 996 10.75 -40.59 -13.81
C THR A 996 11.88 -41.17 -14.65
N ASN A 997 12.45 -42.29 -14.21
CA ASN A 997 13.44 -43.01 -15.00
C ASN A 997 12.72 -43.91 -16.00
N GLY A 998 12.93 -43.67 -17.29
CA GLY A 998 12.40 -44.49 -18.37
C GLY A 998 13.35 -45.64 -18.75
N PRO A 999 12.92 -46.50 -19.71
CA PRO A 999 13.78 -47.51 -20.30
C PRO A 999 15.00 -46.88 -21.00
N ASP A 1000 16.08 -47.64 -21.20
CA ASP A 1000 17.30 -47.19 -21.90
C ASP A 1000 17.99 -45.93 -21.33
N ASN A 1001 17.97 -45.78 -19.99
CA ASN A 1001 18.66 -44.69 -19.27
C ASN A 1001 18.18 -43.28 -19.69
N THR A 1002 16.88 -43.13 -19.98
CA THR A 1002 16.25 -41.84 -20.28
C THR A 1002 15.57 -41.23 -19.05
N LEU A 1003 15.73 -39.93 -18.84
CA LEU A 1003 14.95 -39.16 -17.88
C LEU A 1003 13.66 -38.71 -18.57
N VAL A 1004 12.52 -39.20 -18.08
CA VAL A 1004 11.21 -38.85 -18.60
C VAL A 1004 10.55 -37.86 -17.65
N LEU A 1005 10.39 -36.62 -18.10
CA LEU A 1005 9.71 -35.55 -17.38
C LEU A 1005 8.23 -35.55 -17.78
N ARG A 1006 7.37 -36.08 -16.89
CA ARG A 1006 5.93 -36.23 -17.15
C ARG A 1006 5.17 -35.05 -16.56
N LEU A 1007 4.57 -34.24 -17.41
CA LEU A 1007 3.67 -33.16 -17.03
C LEU A 1007 2.25 -33.70 -17.02
N LEU A 1008 1.69 -33.85 -15.82
CA LEU A 1008 0.36 -34.42 -15.61
C LEU A 1008 -0.58 -33.35 -15.02
N PRO A 1009 -1.81 -33.22 -15.52
CA PRO A 1009 -2.78 -32.29 -14.96
C PRO A 1009 -3.21 -32.74 -13.56
N ARG A 1010 -3.43 -31.76 -12.67
CA ARG A 1010 -4.01 -31.92 -11.33
C ARG A 1010 -5.55 -31.96 -11.37
N SER A 1011 -6.14 -31.81 -12.55
CA SER A 1011 -7.58 -31.89 -12.76
C SER A 1011 -8.09 -33.29 -12.39
N THR A 1012 -9.23 -33.36 -11.70
CA THR A 1012 -9.92 -34.63 -11.42
C THR A 1012 -10.33 -35.36 -12.70
N ASP A 1013 -10.52 -34.62 -13.79
CA ASP A 1013 -10.93 -35.16 -15.10
C ASP A 1013 -9.76 -35.78 -15.88
N GLY A 1014 -8.52 -35.59 -15.41
CA GLY A 1014 -7.32 -36.16 -16.04
C GLY A 1014 -6.86 -35.46 -17.33
N TYR A 1015 -7.48 -34.35 -17.72
CA TYR A 1015 -7.08 -33.51 -18.86
C TYR A 1015 -7.33 -32.02 -18.59
N VAL A 1016 -6.72 -31.14 -19.41
CA VAL A 1016 -6.96 -29.70 -19.41
C VAL A 1016 -7.12 -29.21 -20.85
N ARG A 1017 -8.15 -28.40 -21.13
CA ARG A 1017 -8.36 -27.81 -22.45
C ARG A 1017 -7.20 -26.91 -22.85
N VAL A 1018 -6.70 -27.06 -24.08
CA VAL A 1018 -5.54 -26.32 -24.58
C VAL A 1018 -5.79 -24.81 -24.65
N SER A 1019 -7.03 -24.37 -24.85
CA SER A 1019 -7.37 -22.93 -24.81
C SER A 1019 -7.08 -22.25 -23.47
N LEU A 1020 -6.95 -23.02 -22.38
CA LEU A 1020 -6.53 -22.51 -21.06
C LEU A 1020 -5.00 -22.50 -20.88
N LEU A 1021 -4.23 -23.01 -21.84
CA LEU A 1021 -2.79 -23.28 -21.74
C LEU A 1021 -1.99 -22.25 -22.55
N LYS A 1022 -1.74 -21.07 -21.98
CA LYS A 1022 -0.82 -20.09 -22.59
C LYS A 1022 0.66 -20.46 -22.39
N GLU A 1023 1.01 -20.92 -21.20
CA GLU A 1023 2.37 -21.28 -20.80
C GLU A 1023 2.35 -22.38 -19.73
N MET A 1024 3.32 -23.30 -19.77
CA MET A 1024 3.49 -24.42 -18.83
C MET A 1024 4.97 -24.68 -18.50
N SER A 1025 5.70 -23.60 -18.21
CA SER A 1025 7.13 -23.66 -17.93
C SER A 1025 7.42 -24.27 -16.55
N PHE A 1026 8.51 -25.00 -16.42
CA PHE A 1026 8.97 -25.58 -15.15
C PHE A 1026 10.49 -25.56 -15.04
N VAL A 1027 11.01 -25.68 -13.82
CA VAL A 1027 12.45 -25.79 -13.55
C VAL A 1027 12.78 -27.21 -13.12
N LEU A 1028 13.86 -27.76 -13.65
CA LEU A 1028 14.46 -29.02 -13.23
C LEU A 1028 15.73 -28.70 -12.43
N ASN A 1029 15.69 -28.97 -11.13
CA ASN A 1029 16.75 -28.53 -10.23
C ASN A 1029 17.91 -29.53 -10.20
N GLY A 1030 19.15 -29.03 -10.09
CA GLY A 1030 20.33 -29.85 -9.80
C GLY A 1030 20.80 -30.79 -10.94
N VAL A 1031 20.75 -30.34 -12.20
CA VAL A 1031 21.25 -31.09 -13.36
C VAL A 1031 22.74 -30.85 -13.54
N ILE A 1032 23.54 -31.92 -13.57
CA ILE A 1032 24.96 -31.84 -13.93
C ILE A 1032 25.07 -32.07 -15.44
N VAL A 1033 25.34 -31.00 -16.19
CA VAL A 1033 25.42 -31.04 -17.66
C VAL A 1033 26.74 -31.67 -18.11
N ASN A 1034 26.68 -32.54 -19.11
CA ASN A 1034 27.88 -33.14 -19.72
C ASN A 1034 28.70 -32.09 -20.49
N ASP A 1035 30.03 -32.20 -20.42
CA ASP A 1035 30.94 -31.29 -21.10
C ASP A 1035 31.25 -31.76 -22.53
N TYR A 1036 31.33 -30.80 -23.46
CA TYR A 1036 31.68 -31.04 -24.86
C TYR A 1036 32.74 -30.02 -25.31
N PRO A 1037 33.65 -30.39 -26.24
CA PRO A 1037 34.71 -29.50 -26.70
C PRO A 1037 34.18 -28.26 -27.42
N GLU A 1038 33.00 -28.35 -28.04
CA GLU A 1038 32.32 -27.31 -28.82
C GLU A 1038 30.85 -27.17 -28.42
N ASN A 1039 30.15 -26.15 -28.91
CA ASN A 1039 28.71 -25.98 -28.71
C ASN A 1039 27.95 -27.14 -29.37
N VAL A 1040 27.03 -27.77 -28.63
CA VAL A 1040 26.37 -29.00 -29.07
C VAL A 1040 24.86 -28.93 -28.80
N GLY A 1041 24.05 -29.22 -29.82
CA GLY A 1041 22.63 -29.52 -29.65
C GLY A 1041 22.39 -30.96 -29.21
N VAL A 1042 21.66 -31.16 -28.11
CA VAL A 1042 21.20 -32.46 -27.60
C VAL A 1042 19.74 -32.66 -28.01
N GLN A 1043 19.50 -33.62 -28.90
CA GLN A 1043 18.15 -33.92 -29.38
C GLN A 1043 17.29 -34.56 -28.28
N THR A 1044 16.10 -34.00 -28.07
CA THR A 1044 15.12 -34.41 -27.06
C THR A 1044 13.80 -34.73 -27.75
N THR A 1045 13.13 -35.80 -27.32
CA THR A 1045 11.81 -36.19 -27.86
C THR A 1045 10.72 -35.69 -26.94
N VAL A 1046 9.63 -35.19 -27.54
CA VAL A 1046 8.41 -34.78 -26.83
C VAL A 1046 7.24 -35.60 -27.34
N LEU A 1047 6.45 -36.09 -26.39
CA LEU A 1047 5.21 -36.83 -26.61
C LEU A 1047 4.06 -36.08 -25.95
N GLU A 1048 3.14 -35.58 -26.75
CA GLU A 1048 1.94 -34.88 -26.31
C GLU A 1048 0.73 -35.79 -26.49
N LYS A 1049 0.05 -36.09 -25.39
CA LYS A 1049 -1.14 -36.94 -25.40
C LYS A 1049 -2.39 -36.10 -25.21
N TYR A 1050 -3.42 -36.44 -25.99
CA TYR A 1050 -4.68 -35.72 -26.00
C TYR A 1050 -5.86 -36.65 -25.74
N HIS A 1051 -6.85 -36.18 -24.99
CA HIS A 1051 -8.10 -36.89 -24.77
C HIS A 1051 -8.87 -36.95 -26.10
N ARG A 1052 -9.11 -38.17 -26.59
CA ARG A 1052 -9.90 -38.46 -27.82
C ARG A 1052 -9.33 -37.86 -29.13
N SER A 1053 -8.06 -37.47 -29.15
CA SER A 1053 -7.33 -37.00 -30.35
C SER A 1053 -6.04 -37.80 -30.53
N GLN A 1054 -5.41 -37.70 -31.70
CA GLN A 1054 -4.15 -38.40 -31.98
C GLN A 1054 -3.00 -37.82 -31.14
N ASP A 1055 -2.18 -38.69 -30.56
CA ASP A 1055 -0.94 -38.31 -29.86
C ASP A 1055 0.07 -37.72 -30.86
N LEU A 1056 0.74 -36.65 -30.46
CA LEU A 1056 1.74 -35.97 -31.28
C LEU A 1056 3.14 -36.24 -30.73
N GLU A 1057 4.03 -36.76 -31.57
CA GLU A 1057 5.45 -36.93 -31.27
C GLU A 1057 6.29 -36.04 -32.18
N TRP A 1058 7.19 -35.26 -31.60
CA TRP A 1058 8.13 -34.44 -32.35
C TRP A 1058 9.39 -34.17 -31.51
N ARG A 1059 10.43 -33.56 -32.10
CA ARG A 1059 11.77 -33.45 -31.48
C ARG A 1059 12.27 -32.01 -31.51
N PHE A 1060 13.02 -31.62 -30.47
CA PHE A 1060 13.74 -30.34 -30.41
C PHE A 1060 15.14 -30.51 -29.82
N ASP A 1061 16.02 -29.54 -30.10
CA ASP A 1061 17.39 -29.56 -29.62
C ASP A 1061 17.59 -28.66 -28.39
N ILE A 1062 18.22 -29.21 -27.35
CA ILE A 1062 18.73 -28.46 -26.20
C ILE A 1062 20.15 -27.99 -26.56
N ASN A 1063 20.32 -26.68 -26.73
CA ASN A 1063 21.61 -26.11 -27.11
C ASN A 1063 22.52 -25.95 -25.88
N LEU A 1064 23.61 -26.71 -25.85
CA LEU A 1064 24.69 -26.61 -24.88
C LEU A 1064 25.76 -25.66 -25.41
N VAL A 1065 26.08 -24.62 -24.64
CA VAL A 1065 27.03 -23.58 -25.02
C VAL A 1065 28.21 -23.59 -24.05
N LYS A 1066 29.43 -23.57 -24.60
CA LYS A 1066 30.63 -23.44 -23.79
C LYS A 1066 30.73 -21.99 -23.29
N PRO A 1067 30.84 -21.75 -21.97
CA PRO A 1067 31.05 -20.41 -21.46
C PRO A 1067 32.35 -19.83 -22.05
N THR A 1068 32.28 -18.64 -22.64
CA THR A 1068 33.44 -17.88 -23.13
C THR A 1068 34.12 -17.11 -22.02
#